data_AF-A0A7Y1Y3M6-F1
#
_entry.id   AF-A0A7Y1Y3M6-F1
#
_cell.length_a   1.000
_cell.length_b   1.000
_cell.length_c   1.000
_cell.angle_alpha   90.00
_cell.angle_beta   90.00
_cell.angle_gamma   90.00
#
_symmetry.space_group_name_H-M   'P 1'
#
loop_
_entity.id
_entity.type
_entity.pdbx_description
1 polymer ?
#
loop_
_entity_poly.entity_id
_entity_poly.type
_entity_poly.pdbx_seq_one_letter_code
_entity_poly.pdbx_strand_id
1 'polypeptide(L)'
;TNTDPNVADTDGGGTNDLTEVALGTNPTAGNGGDDSSSAGNPGLIGTEFFDAYENGSIAGTTGGTGWDHDNSLLNDAFLGHTTKTSDWTNVGGAPFTVSGRLVTQETSAKREFHGGPSPGDVAGEGAGAFTLVGGAPTTNGSDTLYLKVEMTRRSGAVWSGMSLYHFGTEEIFVGVPSTAYDPDGAGPVPPAPAFGIEQSGDGLRSFAFDNGDTTSPLVPVDDTTHVIVARFDFDTTTVRLFVDPDLDGPEPAAADAIFMPDPASMNGTAVRLGSGGSGPVIWDGLVAATAWSELDAVAEDGDGDGMPDAWEIVHFGDTTTAGPGTNNDADSLTDLEEYLNGTDPNNPDTDGDTLDDGAEVNIHGTDPLLPDTDGDTIRDDEELVEGADGFITDPNLADTDGDGADDDVEIFYGSDPTDPDSLFGGDRNFIGCDDFASYGDTPIGGLTGGAGWDADNSPENDLFFGHTGTSSDWTDVVGAPTVASGRLLTLGSSVKREFNGPTEGAAAGMDERYGAVNAEWERNVVYVRFDMTRSAGATWGGCSLMDFGDELVKFGVVDNAGTWEFGIEDVKAGVGPVFATTAVVPVTGQTYTLVGKFDFLSDELAMWIDPDLSLDEASNAAYIRTTRTADNWASGIRPGSGGTGATAWDNIIAGHTWESLEKVVVAVPDLALAALGFDGPGNLFNVLASGLVPGEDYHFQTYDLGGAGWAAIPGTTFTASGATEGRDIPADEVAVPVQLIRVIEGAIP
;
A
#
# COMPACT_ATOMS: atom_id res chain seq x y z
N THR A 1 -25.04 -2.33 42.56
CA THR A 1 -26.31 -2.97 42.17
C THR A 1 -26.60 -4.22 43.00
N ASN A 2 -26.91 -4.16 44.31
CA ASN A 2 -27.35 -5.33 45.12
C ASN A 2 -26.49 -6.65 45.04
N THR A 3 -25.28 -6.60 44.47
CA THR A 3 -24.32 -7.69 44.31
C THR A 3 -23.49 -7.90 45.59
N ASP A 4 -22.95 -9.11 45.79
CA ASP A 4 -22.01 -9.38 46.89
C ASP A 4 -20.59 -9.13 46.40
N PRO A 5 -19.87 -8.12 46.91
CA PRO A 5 -18.53 -7.75 46.43
C PRO A 5 -17.45 -8.83 46.68
N ASN A 6 -17.79 -9.95 47.32
CA ASN A 6 -16.89 -11.10 47.51
C ASN A 6 -17.20 -12.28 46.56
N VAL A 7 -18.19 -12.12 45.69
CA VAL A 7 -18.60 -13.11 44.69
C VAL A 7 -18.40 -12.45 43.33
N ALA A 8 -17.55 -13.05 42.49
CA ALA A 8 -17.20 -12.48 41.20
C ALA A 8 -18.34 -12.57 40.17
N ASP A 9 -19.27 -13.51 40.36
CA ASP A 9 -20.40 -13.80 39.48
C ASP A 9 -21.59 -14.12 40.42
N THR A 10 -22.42 -13.10 40.67
CA THR A 10 -23.47 -13.07 41.70
C THR A 10 -24.64 -13.99 41.32
N ASP A 11 -24.92 -14.20 40.04
CA ASP A 11 -26.02 -15.03 39.57
C ASP A 11 -25.61 -16.40 39.00
N GLY A 12 -24.30 -16.62 38.81
CA GLY A 12 -23.72 -17.86 38.34
C GLY A 12 -23.85 -18.09 36.84
N GLY A 13 -24.05 -17.01 36.06
CA GLY A 13 -24.24 -17.01 34.61
C GLY A 13 -22.98 -17.32 33.80
N GLY A 14 -21.79 -17.26 34.42
CA GLY A 14 -20.51 -17.54 33.77
C GLY A 14 -19.76 -16.30 33.28
N THR A 15 -20.42 -15.14 33.29
CA THR A 15 -19.83 -13.81 33.12
C THR A 15 -19.74 -13.16 34.50
N ASN A 16 -18.67 -12.42 34.77
CA ASN A 16 -18.49 -11.81 36.09
C ASN A 16 -19.26 -10.48 36.19
N ASP A 17 -19.69 -10.09 37.39
CA ASP A 17 -20.53 -8.91 37.64
C ASP A 17 -19.94 -7.60 37.07
N LEU A 18 -18.61 -7.50 36.99
CA LEU A 18 -17.93 -6.32 36.45
C LEU A 18 -18.06 -6.27 34.92
N THR A 19 -17.91 -7.42 34.26
CA THR A 19 -18.10 -7.56 32.82
C THR A 19 -19.57 -7.36 32.43
N GLU A 20 -20.52 -7.82 33.25
CA GLU A 20 -21.95 -7.58 33.01
C GLU A 20 -22.31 -6.10 33.13
N VAL A 21 -21.77 -5.40 34.13
CA VAL A 21 -21.94 -3.94 34.25
C VAL A 21 -21.29 -3.21 33.06
N ALA A 22 -20.12 -3.66 32.59
CA ALA A 22 -19.46 -3.10 31.41
C ALA A 22 -20.23 -3.33 30.10
N LEU A 23 -21.00 -4.42 30.03
CA LEU A 23 -21.87 -4.75 28.88
C LEU A 23 -23.30 -4.20 29.04
N GLY A 24 -23.59 -3.44 30.10
CA GLY A 24 -24.92 -2.88 30.37
C GLY A 24 -25.97 -3.93 30.78
N THR A 25 -25.57 -5.14 31.16
CA THR A 25 -26.47 -6.25 31.55
C THR A 25 -26.67 -6.31 33.08
N ASN A 26 -27.68 -7.06 33.55
CA ASN A 26 -28.07 -7.06 34.97
C ASN A 26 -27.39 -8.19 35.77
N PRO A 27 -26.45 -7.88 36.68
CA PRO A 27 -25.62 -8.88 37.40
C PRO A 27 -26.35 -9.64 38.52
N THR A 28 -27.68 -9.69 38.47
CA THR A 28 -28.52 -10.37 39.47
C THR A 28 -29.63 -11.21 38.82
N ALA A 29 -29.66 -11.29 37.49
CA ALA A 29 -30.72 -11.94 36.73
C ALA A 29 -30.43 -13.45 36.58
N GLY A 30 -30.75 -14.22 37.63
CA GLY A 30 -30.49 -15.66 37.62
C GLY A 30 -31.34 -16.44 36.61
N ASN A 31 -30.77 -16.74 35.45
CA ASN A 31 -30.95 -17.98 34.68
C ASN A 31 -29.80 -18.12 33.67
N GLY A 32 -28.92 -19.11 33.85
CA GLY A 32 -27.76 -19.32 32.98
C GLY A 32 -28.12 -19.29 31.49
N GLY A 33 -27.56 -18.30 30.80
CA GLY A 33 -27.56 -18.15 29.34
C GLY A 33 -28.27 -16.93 28.75
N ASP A 34 -28.37 -15.78 29.43
CA ASP A 34 -28.92 -14.54 28.83
C ASP A 34 -28.11 -13.26 29.14
N ASP A 35 -26.98 -13.07 28.46
CA ASP A 35 -26.32 -11.76 28.34
C ASP A 35 -26.90 -10.90 27.19
N SER A 36 -27.80 -11.44 26.36
CA SER A 36 -28.25 -10.77 25.11
C SER A 36 -29.65 -10.14 25.16
N SER A 37 -30.47 -10.35 26.20
CA SER A 37 -31.89 -9.97 26.09
C SER A 37 -32.21 -8.57 26.63
N SER A 38 -32.70 -7.70 25.76
CA SER A 38 -33.34 -6.41 26.03
C SER A 38 -34.70 -6.56 26.74
N ALA A 39 -34.87 -7.54 27.63
CA ALA A 39 -36.15 -8.04 28.16
C ALA A 39 -37.05 -6.98 28.87
N GLY A 40 -36.57 -5.74 29.03
CA GLY A 40 -37.34 -4.57 29.47
C GLY A 40 -37.97 -3.71 28.36
N ASN A 41 -37.59 -3.89 27.10
CA ASN A 41 -37.93 -2.99 25.99
C ASN A 41 -38.33 -3.75 24.70
N PRO A 42 -39.64 -4.04 24.49
CA PRO A 42 -40.10 -4.83 23.35
C PRO A 42 -39.93 -4.13 21.99
N GLY A 43 -39.51 -2.87 21.97
CA GLY A 43 -39.30 -2.09 20.75
C GLY A 43 -37.90 -2.21 20.16
N LEU A 44 -36.90 -2.60 20.96
CA LEU A 44 -35.50 -2.71 20.54
C LEU A 44 -35.20 -4.09 19.95
N ILE A 45 -34.66 -4.11 18.73
CA ILE A 45 -34.27 -5.35 18.05
C ILE A 45 -32.81 -5.66 18.36
N GLY A 46 -31.89 -4.70 18.26
CA GLY A 46 -30.52 -4.94 18.67
C GLY A 46 -29.65 -3.68 18.64
N THR A 47 -28.55 -3.71 19.40
CA THR A 47 -27.54 -2.66 19.44
C THR A 47 -26.15 -3.24 19.21
N GLU A 48 -25.28 -2.48 18.56
CA GLU A 48 -23.87 -2.77 18.37
C GLU A 48 -23.04 -1.49 18.55
N PHE A 49 -22.17 -1.51 19.55
CA PHE A 49 -21.13 -0.51 19.80
C PHE A 49 -19.84 -1.30 19.75
N PHE A 50 -19.05 -1.14 18.69
CA PHE A 50 -18.05 -2.14 18.32
C PHE A 50 -16.84 -2.20 19.30
N ASP A 51 -16.86 -1.42 20.37
CA ASP A 51 -15.91 -1.38 21.49
C ASP A 51 -15.61 -2.74 22.13
N ALA A 52 -16.56 -3.67 22.08
CA ALA A 52 -16.40 -5.00 22.66
C ALA A 52 -15.59 -5.98 21.78
N TYR A 53 -15.27 -5.60 20.54
CA TYR A 53 -14.53 -6.46 19.61
C TYR A 53 -13.02 -6.19 19.66
N GLU A 54 -12.24 -7.27 19.66
CA GLU A 54 -10.78 -7.18 19.49
C GLU A 54 -10.43 -6.68 18.08
N ASN A 55 -9.28 -6.01 17.94
CA ASN A 55 -8.79 -5.61 16.62
C ASN A 55 -8.60 -6.83 15.72
N GLY A 56 -9.09 -6.77 14.49
CA GLY A 56 -9.03 -7.85 13.51
C GLY A 56 -10.39 -8.20 12.92
N SER A 57 -10.53 -9.38 12.31
CA SER A 57 -11.75 -9.68 11.55
C SER A 57 -13.00 -9.75 12.41
N ILE A 58 -14.06 -9.02 12.02
CA ILE A 58 -15.39 -9.11 12.64
C ILE A 58 -16.08 -10.45 12.31
N ALA A 59 -15.63 -11.18 11.28
CA ALA A 59 -16.31 -12.37 10.79
C ALA A 59 -16.33 -13.51 11.82
N GLY A 60 -17.51 -14.06 12.10
CA GLY A 60 -17.70 -15.14 13.07
C GLY A 60 -17.59 -14.70 14.53
N THR A 61 -17.55 -13.39 14.78
CA THR A 61 -17.63 -12.83 16.12
C THR A 61 -19.09 -12.60 16.50
N THR A 62 -19.35 -12.67 17.80
CA THR A 62 -20.64 -12.37 18.43
C THR A 62 -20.42 -11.23 19.42
N GLY A 63 -21.37 -10.31 19.51
CA GLY A 63 -21.31 -9.13 20.37
C GLY A 63 -22.64 -8.37 20.32
N GLY A 64 -22.68 -7.19 20.93
CA GLY A 64 -23.90 -6.37 20.97
C GLY A 64 -25.03 -7.00 21.80
N THR A 65 -26.19 -6.35 21.80
CA THR A 65 -27.38 -6.82 22.52
C THR A 65 -28.56 -7.02 21.58
N GLY A 66 -29.47 -7.96 21.87
CA GLY A 66 -30.76 -8.11 21.19
C GLY A 66 -30.78 -8.86 19.85
N TRP A 67 -29.64 -9.19 19.23
CA TRP A 67 -29.52 -9.85 17.92
C TRP A 67 -29.97 -11.34 17.86
N ASP A 68 -31.03 -11.65 18.60
CA ASP A 68 -31.68 -12.93 18.78
C ASP A 68 -33.22 -12.80 18.63
N HIS A 69 -33.71 -11.76 17.94
CA HIS A 69 -35.12 -11.42 17.79
C HIS A 69 -35.94 -12.48 17.03
N ASP A 70 -36.97 -13.05 17.66
CA ASP A 70 -37.90 -14.02 17.04
C ASP A 70 -39.27 -13.41 16.74
N ASN A 71 -39.59 -13.32 15.45
CA ASN A 71 -40.87 -12.87 14.90
C ASN A 71 -41.71 -14.06 14.37
N SER A 72 -41.37 -15.30 14.73
CA SER A 72 -42.04 -16.52 14.25
C SER A 72 -43.25 -16.91 15.11
N LEU A 73 -44.34 -17.30 14.45
CA LEU A 73 -45.59 -17.72 15.12
C LEU A 73 -45.63 -19.21 15.48
N LEU A 74 -44.54 -19.96 15.28
CA LEU A 74 -44.58 -21.43 15.21
C LEU A 74 -44.17 -22.16 16.50
N ASN A 75 -43.53 -21.50 17.48
CA ASN A 75 -43.20 -22.15 18.74
C ASN A 75 -43.07 -21.13 19.88
N ASP A 76 -43.80 -21.37 20.97
CA ASP A 76 -43.92 -20.57 22.20
C ASP A 76 -44.76 -19.28 22.14
N ALA A 77 -45.52 -19.10 23.22
CA ALA A 77 -46.46 -17.98 23.42
C ALA A 77 -45.74 -16.68 23.82
N PHE A 78 -44.50 -16.49 23.35
CA PHE A 78 -43.66 -15.34 23.65
C PHE A 78 -43.12 -14.78 22.32
N LEU A 79 -43.61 -13.60 21.93
CA LEU A 79 -43.02 -12.74 20.90
C LEU A 79 -41.84 -12.05 21.59
N GLY A 80 -40.59 -12.33 21.20
CA GLY A 80 -39.42 -11.80 21.90
C GLY A 80 -38.08 -12.38 21.45
N HIS A 81 -37.04 -12.11 22.23
CA HIS A 81 -35.66 -12.53 22.03
C HIS A 81 -35.48 -14.03 22.33
N THR A 82 -34.62 -14.72 21.55
CA THR A 82 -34.26 -16.13 21.78
C THR A 82 -33.06 -16.25 22.73
N THR A 83 -32.44 -17.43 22.78
CA THR A 83 -31.24 -17.71 23.61
C THR A 83 -29.96 -17.77 22.78
N LYS A 84 -30.03 -17.35 21.51
CA LYS A 84 -28.93 -17.42 20.56
C LYS A 84 -28.84 -16.12 19.79
N THR A 85 -27.78 -15.37 20.05
CA THR A 85 -27.38 -14.24 19.21
C THR A 85 -26.88 -14.73 17.85
N SER A 86 -27.04 -13.90 16.82
CA SER A 86 -26.36 -14.07 15.54
C SER A 86 -24.90 -13.64 15.61
N ASP A 87 -24.10 -14.14 14.67
CA ASP A 87 -22.70 -13.77 14.46
C ASP A 87 -22.63 -12.79 13.27
N TRP A 88 -21.58 -11.96 13.24
CA TRP A 88 -21.23 -11.20 12.04
C TRP A 88 -20.74 -12.15 10.93
N THR A 89 -21.21 -11.93 9.70
CA THR A 89 -20.82 -12.74 8.53
C THR A 89 -20.32 -11.87 7.40
N ASN A 90 -19.19 -12.25 6.79
CA ASN A 90 -18.67 -11.55 5.61
C ASN A 90 -19.57 -11.78 4.40
N VAL A 91 -19.95 -10.68 3.75
CA VAL A 91 -20.67 -10.69 2.47
C VAL A 91 -19.70 -10.45 1.30
N GLY A 92 -18.67 -9.63 1.52
CA GLY A 92 -17.59 -9.37 0.57
C GLY A 92 -16.34 -8.86 1.28
N GLY A 93 -15.16 -9.25 0.80
CA GLY A 93 -13.88 -8.87 1.41
C GLY A 93 -13.68 -9.37 2.85
N ALA A 94 -12.75 -8.73 3.56
CA ALA A 94 -12.41 -8.99 4.96
C ALA A 94 -12.60 -7.71 5.82
N PRO A 95 -13.85 -7.37 6.21
CA PRO A 95 -14.08 -6.29 7.15
C PRO A 95 -13.46 -6.62 8.52
N PHE A 96 -12.99 -5.59 9.22
CA PHE A 96 -12.28 -5.72 10.47
C PHE A 96 -12.71 -4.63 11.46
N THR A 97 -12.50 -4.90 12.74
CA THR A 97 -12.60 -3.93 13.82
C THR A 97 -11.22 -3.39 14.15
N VAL A 98 -11.15 -2.09 14.43
CA VAL A 98 -9.97 -1.40 14.96
C VAL A 98 -10.46 -0.35 15.93
N SER A 99 -9.86 -0.31 17.12
CA SER A 99 -10.16 0.67 18.18
C SER A 99 -11.66 0.82 18.47
N GLY A 100 -12.35 -0.31 18.59
CA GLY A 100 -13.78 -0.32 18.93
C GLY A 100 -14.72 0.13 17.80
N ARG A 101 -14.24 0.29 16.58
CA ARG A 101 -15.06 0.65 15.40
C ARG A 101 -15.00 -0.43 14.34
N LEU A 102 -16.07 -0.62 13.57
CA LEU A 102 -16.05 -1.48 12.39
C LEU A 102 -15.56 -0.69 11.18
N VAL A 103 -14.60 -1.24 10.44
CA VAL A 103 -14.06 -0.64 9.21
C VAL A 103 -14.39 -1.50 7.99
N THR A 104 -14.86 -0.83 6.94
CA THR A 104 -15.05 -1.44 5.62
C THR A 104 -14.29 -0.65 4.55
N GLN A 105 -13.62 -1.35 3.63
CA GLN A 105 -12.89 -0.78 2.48
C GLN A 105 -12.90 -1.82 1.37
N GLU A 106 -13.77 -1.67 0.37
CA GLU A 106 -14.12 -2.76 -0.57
C GLU A 106 -14.61 -4.05 0.11
N THR A 107 -15.11 -3.91 1.34
CA THR A 107 -15.57 -5.03 2.16
C THR A 107 -16.98 -4.76 2.68
N SER A 108 -17.63 -5.81 3.21
CA SER A 108 -18.91 -5.69 3.88
C SER A 108 -19.21 -6.87 4.79
N ALA A 109 -19.88 -6.57 5.89
CA ALA A 109 -20.35 -7.55 6.86
C ALA A 109 -21.87 -7.45 7.01
N LYS A 110 -22.52 -8.59 7.32
CA LYS A 110 -23.93 -8.62 7.69
C LYS A 110 -24.12 -9.14 9.10
N ARG A 111 -25.18 -8.68 9.74
CA ARG A 111 -25.69 -9.17 11.03
C ARG A 111 -27.15 -9.55 10.91
N GLU A 112 -27.47 -10.77 11.32
CA GLU A 112 -28.84 -11.32 11.23
C GLU A 112 -29.67 -10.85 12.43
N PHE A 113 -30.95 -10.52 12.21
CA PHE A 113 -31.83 -10.11 13.31
C PHE A 113 -32.12 -11.25 14.30
N HIS A 114 -31.91 -12.51 13.89
CA HIS A 114 -32.16 -13.70 14.67
C HIS A 114 -30.97 -14.68 14.60
N GLY A 115 -30.59 -15.31 15.72
CA GLY A 115 -29.55 -16.33 15.74
C GLY A 115 -30.02 -17.71 15.25
N GLY A 116 -29.46 -18.18 14.14
CA GLY A 116 -29.66 -19.54 13.63
C GLY A 116 -28.98 -20.63 14.48
N PRO A 117 -29.25 -21.92 14.22
CA PRO A 117 -28.57 -23.03 14.90
C PRO A 117 -27.08 -23.19 14.52
N SER A 118 -26.64 -22.62 13.39
CA SER A 118 -25.23 -22.54 12.94
C SER A 118 -25.00 -21.28 12.07
N PRO A 119 -23.79 -20.70 12.04
CA PRO A 119 -23.45 -19.58 11.15
C PRO A 119 -23.69 -19.94 9.68
N GLY A 120 -24.47 -19.12 8.96
CA GLY A 120 -24.73 -19.29 7.51
C GLY A 120 -25.79 -20.33 7.11
N ASP A 121 -26.57 -20.86 8.04
CA ASP A 121 -27.66 -21.79 7.72
C ASP A 121 -28.93 -21.08 7.21
N VAL A 122 -29.12 -21.05 5.88
CA VAL A 122 -30.35 -20.63 5.17
C VAL A 122 -31.65 -21.29 5.67
N ALA A 123 -31.55 -22.37 6.44
CA ALA A 123 -32.70 -23.08 7.00
C ALA A 123 -33.30 -22.43 8.26
N GLY A 124 -32.59 -21.49 8.90
CA GLY A 124 -33.00 -20.80 10.13
C GLY A 124 -33.35 -19.32 9.97
N GLU A 125 -33.02 -18.69 8.83
CA GLU A 125 -33.15 -17.24 8.59
C GLU A 125 -34.60 -16.72 8.58
N GLY A 126 -35.61 -17.58 8.62
CA GLY A 126 -37.03 -17.18 8.54
C GLY A 126 -37.68 -16.76 9.86
N ALA A 127 -37.00 -16.88 11.01
CA ALA A 127 -37.61 -16.68 12.32
C ALA A 127 -37.67 -15.20 12.76
N GLY A 128 -36.68 -14.37 12.41
CA GLY A 128 -36.67 -12.92 12.68
C GLY A 128 -36.95 -12.05 11.44
N ALA A 129 -37.53 -12.63 10.39
CA ALA A 129 -37.69 -11.96 9.11
C ALA A 129 -38.78 -10.87 9.14
N PHE A 130 -38.47 -9.70 8.59
CA PHE A 130 -39.45 -8.69 8.21
C PHE A 130 -39.83 -8.91 6.75
N THR A 131 -41.13 -9.12 6.44
CA THR A 131 -41.55 -9.50 5.08
C THR A 131 -42.81 -8.79 4.61
N LEU A 132 -42.86 -8.52 3.31
CA LEU A 132 -44.05 -8.04 2.59
C LEU A 132 -45.04 -9.21 2.38
N VAL A 133 -45.92 -9.48 3.34
CA VAL A 133 -46.92 -10.55 3.20
C VAL A 133 -48.26 -10.02 2.70
N GLY A 134 -48.59 -10.31 1.44
CA GLY A 134 -49.92 -10.78 1.01
C GLY A 134 -51.21 -10.08 1.49
N GLY A 135 -51.19 -8.80 1.86
CA GLY A 135 -52.39 -7.96 2.02
C GLY A 135 -53.27 -8.17 3.26
N ALA A 136 -52.73 -8.63 4.39
CA ALA A 136 -53.36 -8.43 5.71
C ALA A 136 -52.34 -8.52 6.86
N PRO A 137 -52.37 -7.59 7.83
CA PRO A 137 -51.36 -7.48 8.89
C PRO A 137 -51.44 -8.67 9.85
N THR A 138 -50.30 -9.28 10.17
CA THR A 138 -50.16 -10.20 11.30
C THR A 138 -49.96 -9.36 12.55
N THR A 139 -51.00 -9.28 13.36
CA THR A 139 -51.14 -8.39 14.52
C THR A 139 -50.05 -8.52 15.59
N ASN A 140 -49.19 -7.51 15.77
CA ASN A 140 -48.98 -6.73 17.00
C ASN A 140 -47.69 -5.88 16.94
N GLY A 141 -47.82 -4.54 17.01
CA GLY A 141 -46.69 -3.59 16.97
C GLY A 141 -46.47 -3.08 15.54
N SER A 142 -45.95 -1.87 15.36
CA SER A 142 -45.73 -1.29 14.03
C SER A 142 -44.90 -2.22 13.16
N ASP A 143 -45.37 -2.51 11.94
CA ASP A 143 -44.57 -3.17 10.89
C ASP A 143 -43.57 -2.14 10.32
N THR A 144 -42.77 -1.55 11.21
CA THR A 144 -41.76 -0.55 10.91
C THR A 144 -40.45 -1.00 11.50
N LEU A 145 -39.41 -1.03 10.69
CA LEU A 145 -38.03 -1.23 11.12
C LEU A 145 -37.29 0.08 10.98
N TYR A 146 -36.61 0.47 12.05
CA TYR A 146 -35.62 1.54 12.05
C TYR A 146 -34.24 0.91 12.14
N LEU A 147 -33.32 1.38 11.30
CA LEU A 147 -31.90 1.10 11.40
C LEU A 147 -31.16 2.43 11.54
N LYS A 148 -30.43 2.62 12.64
CA LYS A 148 -29.53 3.76 12.87
C LYS A 148 -28.10 3.27 12.85
N VAL A 149 -27.19 4.02 12.26
CA VAL A 149 -25.75 3.80 12.38
C VAL A 149 -25.02 5.14 12.24
N GLU A 150 -23.87 5.25 12.88
CA GLU A 150 -22.87 6.28 12.60
C GLU A 150 -21.98 5.82 11.46
N MET A 151 -21.69 6.74 10.54
CA MET A 151 -20.89 6.47 9.36
C MET A 151 -19.92 7.63 9.12
N THR A 152 -18.63 7.37 9.25
CA THR A 152 -17.55 8.28 8.84
C THR A 152 -16.93 7.74 7.56
N ARG A 153 -16.94 8.54 6.49
CA ARG A 153 -16.33 8.16 5.21
C ARG A 153 -14.96 8.81 5.10
N ARG A 154 -13.92 8.07 4.70
CA ARG A 154 -12.64 8.65 4.31
C ARG A 154 -12.60 8.92 2.80
N SER A 155 -11.68 9.81 2.40
CA SER A 155 -11.39 10.11 0.99
C SER A 155 -11.13 8.82 0.20
N GLY A 156 -11.64 8.73 -1.04
CA GLY A 156 -11.51 7.55 -1.89
C GLY A 156 -12.67 6.53 -1.78
N ALA A 157 -13.58 6.67 -0.82
CA ALA A 157 -14.77 5.83 -0.74
C ALA A 157 -15.74 6.15 -1.90
N VAL A 158 -15.99 5.21 -2.81
CA VAL A 158 -16.86 5.44 -3.99
C VAL A 158 -18.33 5.07 -3.76
N TRP A 159 -18.63 4.26 -2.74
CA TRP A 159 -19.97 4.04 -2.19
C TRP A 159 -19.86 3.61 -0.73
N SER A 160 -20.87 3.92 0.08
CA SER A 160 -20.95 3.44 1.47
C SER A 160 -22.38 3.47 1.98
N GLY A 161 -22.82 2.45 2.68
CA GLY A 161 -24.15 2.47 3.28
C GLY A 161 -24.49 1.21 4.04
N MET A 162 -25.70 1.21 4.57
CA MET A 162 -26.32 0.01 5.11
C MET A 162 -27.35 -0.55 4.14
N SER A 163 -27.65 -1.83 4.27
CA SER A 163 -28.69 -2.45 3.45
C SER A 163 -29.59 -3.38 4.25
N LEU A 164 -30.86 -3.39 3.88
CA LEU A 164 -31.78 -4.47 4.23
C LEU A 164 -31.47 -5.67 3.34
N TYR A 165 -31.16 -6.79 3.97
CA TYR A 165 -30.60 -7.97 3.31
C TYR A 165 -31.48 -9.19 3.56
N HIS A 166 -31.69 -10.02 2.54
CA HIS A 166 -32.63 -11.14 2.56
C HIS A 166 -32.04 -12.35 1.83
N PHE A 167 -31.84 -13.47 2.54
CA PHE A 167 -31.33 -14.75 2.02
C PHE A 167 -30.15 -14.63 1.03
N GLY A 168 -29.14 -13.81 1.35
CA GLY A 168 -27.96 -13.68 0.49
C GLY A 168 -28.10 -12.62 -0.62
N THR A 169 -29.20 -11.86 -0.66
CA THR A 169 -29.43 -10.80 -1.62
C THR A 169 -29.71 -9.47 -0.93
N GLU A 170 -29.11 -8.41 -1.45
CA GLU A 170 -29.41 -7.04 -1.06
C GLU A 170 -30.77 -6.65 -1.66
N GLU A 171 -31.65 -6.07 -0.85
CA GLU A 171 -33.01 -5.67 -1.28
C GLU A 171 -33.07 -4.14 -1.40
N ILE A 172 -32.78 -3.44 -0.30
CA ILE A 172 -32.72 -1.97 -0.25
C ILE A 172 -31.41 -1.52 0.36
N PHE A 173 -30.68 -0.66 -0.35
CA PHE A 173 -29.50 0.06 0.11
C PHE A 173 -29.88 1.50 0.50
N VAL A 174 -29.31 2.00 1.60
CA VAL A 174 -29.44 3.38 2.08
C VAL A 174 -28.07 3.90 2.53
N GLY A 175 -27.72 5.11 2.12
CA GLY A 175 -26.40 5.68 2.38
C GLY A 175 -25.97 6.55 1.21
N VAL A 176 -24.74 6.37 0.74
CA VAL A 176 -24.14 7.05 -0.42
C VAL A 176 -23.96 6.03 -1.54
N PRO A 177 -24.90 5.93 -2.51
CA PRO A 177 -24.79 5.01 -3.63
C PRO A 177 -23.64 5.38 -4.58
N SER A 178 -23.15 4.41 -5.35
CA SER A 178 -22.07 4.65 -6.31
C SER A 178 -22.45 5.65 -7.40
N THR A 179 -21.49 6.53 -7.73
CA THR A 179 -21.57 7.51 -8.82
C THR A 179 -21.23 6.91 -10.20
N ALA A 180 -20.59 5.74 -10.24
CA ALA A 180 -19.90 5.25 -11.43
C ALA A 180 -20.80 4.45 -12.39
N TYR A 181 -21.95 3.92 -11.93
CA TYR A 181 -22.73 2.99 -12.77
C TYR A 181 -24.18 2.84 -12.30
N ASP A 182 -25.12 3.05 -13.23
CA ASP A 182 -26.51 2.58 -13.16
C ASP A 182 -26.59 1.29 -14.01
N PRO A 183 -26.54 0.09 -13.40
CA PRO A 183 -26.56 -1.16 -14.13
C PRO A 183 -27.84 -1.39 -14.95
N ASP A 184 -28.94 -0.72 -14.56
CA ASP A 184 -30.29 -0.98 -15.09
C ASP A 184 -30.85 0.19 -15.94
N GLY A 185 -30.17 1.34 -15.95
CA GLY A 185 -30.50 2.52 -16.76
C GLY A 185 -31.80 3.23 -16.35
N ALA A 186 -32.24 3.07 -15.10
CA ALA A 186 -33.58 3.41 -14.64
C ALA A 186 -33.68 4.66 -13.73
N GLY A 187 -32.59 5.38 -13.44
CA GLY A 187 -32.65 6.57 -12.58
C GLY A 187 -31.60 7.68 -12.86
N PRO A 188 -31.80 8.91 -12.35
CA PRO A 188 -30.78 9.94 -12.40
C PRO A 188 -29.61 9.57 -11.47
N VAL A 189 -28.42 9.32 -12.03
CA VAL A 189 -27.18 9.19 -11.24
C VAL A 189 -26.69 10.59 -10.87
N PRO A 190 -26.43 10.87 -9.58
CA PRO A 190 -25.90 12.17 -9.19
C PRO A 190 -24.49 12.37 -9.77
N PRO A 191 -24.13 13.58 -10.20
CA PRO A 191 -22.82 13.86 -10.77
C PRO A 191 -21.67 13.80 -9.75
N ALA A 192 -21.98 13.66 -8.46
CA ALA A 192 -21.08 13.59 -7.33
C ALA A 192 -21.71 12.72 -6.20
N PRO A 193 -20.92 12.24 -5.22
CA PRO A 193 -21.44 11.49 -4.09
C PRO A 193 -22.59 12.22 -3.38
N ALA A 194 -23.64 11.49 -3.04
CA ALA A 194 -24.85 12.04 -2.44
C ALA A 194 -25.56 10.98 -1.60
N PHE A 195 -26.16 11.38 -0.49
CA PHE A 195 -27.06 10.51 0.25
C PHE A 195 -28.29 10.13 -0.59
N GLY A 196 -28.69 8.87 -0.52
CA GLY A 196 -29.75 8.29 -1.34
C GLY A 196 -30.21 6.92 -0.87
N ILE A 197 -31.29 6.47 -1.52
CA ILE A 197 -31.89 5.15 -1.36
C ILE A 197 -31.87 4.44 -2.71
N GLU A 198 -31.48 3.18 -2.74
CA GLU A 198 -31.43 2.35 -3.94
C GLU A 198 -32.09 0.98 -3.70
N GLN A 199 -32.99 0.58 -4.59
CA GLN A 199 -33.51 -0.78 -4.64
C GLN A 199 -32.66 -1.62 -5.59
N SER A 200 -32.16 -2.75 -5.10
CA SER A 200 -31.38 -3.72 -5.87
C SER A 200 -32.24 -4.42 -6.93
N GLY A 201 -31.72 -4.55 -8.16
CA GLY A 201 -32.30 -5.35 -9.25
C GLY A 201 -33.49 -4.76 -10.02
N ASP A 202 -34.08 -3.67 -9.55
CA ASP A 202 -35.19 -2.95 -10.24
C ASP A 202 -34.83 -1.51 -10.63
N GLY A 203 -33.63 -1.04 -10.28
CA GLY A 203 -33.09 0.28 -10.66
C GLY A 203 -33.81 1.50 -10.07
N LEU A 204 -34.68 1.31 -9.07
CA LEU A 204 -35.37 2.41 -8.39
C LEU A 204 -34.40 3.13 -7.45
N ARG A 205 -34.10 4.40 -7.74
CA ARG A 205 -33.24 5.25 -6.92
C ARG A 205 -33.93 6.55 -6.53
N SER A 206 -33.70 7.01 -5.29
CA SER A 206 -34.22 8.29 -4.78
C SER A 206 -33.09 9.12 -4.17
N PHE A 207 -33.00 10.37 -4.62
CA PHE A 207 -32.01 11.36 -4.18
C PHE A 207 -32.77 12.69 -3.89
N ALA A 208 -32.56 13.25 -2.70
CA ALA A 208 -33.13 14.52 -2.19
C ALA A 208 -34.65 14.58 -1.85
N PHE A 209 -35.02 15.55 -0.99
CA PHE A 209 -36.31 15.71 -0.30
C PHE A 209 -37.55 15.90 -1.20
N ASP A 210 -38.72 15.44 -0.73
CA ASP A 210 -40.05 15.51 -1.39
C ASP A 210 -40.66 16.93 -1.50
N ASN A 211 -39.85 17.96 -1.74
CA ASN A 211 -40.34 19.31 -2.10
C ASN A 211 -40.19 19.64 -3.60
N GLY A 212 -39.79 18.66 -4.42
CA GLY A 212 -39.62 18.85 -5.87
C GLY A 212 -38.40 19.69 -6.25
N ASP A 213 -37.45 19.85 -5.33
CA ASP A 213 -36.13 20.44 -5.59
C ASP A 213 -35.11 19.34 -5.88
N THR A 214 -34.93 19.02 -7.16
CA THR A 214 -33.93 18.06 -7.64
C THR A 214 -32.57 18.73 -7.89
N THR A 215 -32.31 19.92 -7.34
CA THR A 215 -31.16 20.75 -7.73
C THR A 215 -30.01 20.78 -6.72
N SER A 216 -30.18 20.20 -5.51
CA SER A 216 -29.10 20.06 -4.54
C SER A 216 -29.24 18.78 -3.70
N PRO A 217 -28.45 17.71 -3.96
CA PRO A 217 -28.36 16.57 -3.07
C PRO A 217 -27.69 16.92 -1.74
N LEU A 218 -28.01 16.20 -0.66
CA LEU A 218 -27.18 16.21 0.54
C LEU A 218 -25.89 15.46 0.22
N VAL A 219 -24.77 16.18 0.28
CA VAL A 219 -23.44 15.66 -0.07
C VAL A 219 -22.76 15.22 1.23
N PRO A 220 -22.29 13.96 1.32
CA PRO A 220 -21.46 13.55 2.45
C PRO A 220 -20.16 14.36 2.43
N VAL A 221 -19.72 14.79 3.61
CA VAL A 221 -18.38 15.36 3.77
C VAL A 221 -17.50 14.23 4.29
N ASP A 222 -16.42 13.94 3.58
CA ASP A 222 -15.45 12.95 4.07
C ASP A 222 -14.82 13.48 5.38
N ASP A 223 -14.39 12.56 6.24
CA ASP A 223 -13.90 12.80 7.60
C ASP A 223 -14.93 13.44 8.55
N THR A 224 -16.20 13.46 8.14
CA THR A 224 -17.32 13.85 9.01
C THR A 224 -18.18 12.63 9.32
N THR A 225 -18.38 12.35 10.60
CA THR A 225 -19.34 11.34 11.06
C THR A 225 -20.75 11.83 10.82
N HIS A 226 -21.53 11.02 10.10
CA HIS A 226 -22.96 11.25 9.90
C HIS A 226 -23.78 10.18 10.63
N VAL A 227 -24.86 10.61 11.29
CA VAL A 227 -25.86 9.69 11.83
C VAL A 227 -26.92 9.47 10.75
N ILE A 228 -27.01 8.25 10.24
CA ILE A 228 -28.03 7.90 9.24
C ILE A 228 -29.10 6.99 9.86
N VAL A 229 -30.37 7.34 9.62
CA VAL A 229 -31.52 6.56 10.11
C VAL A 229 -32.40 6.17 8.93
N ALA A 230 -32.54 4.87 8.71
CA ALA A 230 -33.43 4.30 7.71
C ALA A 230 -34.68 3.73 8.35
N ARG A 231 -35.84 4.21 7.90
CA ARG A 231 -37.16 3.74 8.31
C ARG A 231 -37.79 2.94 7.17
N PHE A 232 -37.98 1.65 7.39
CA PHE A 232 -38.67 0.72 6.50
C PHE A 232 -40.07 0.48 7.02
N ASP A 233 -41.08 0.91 6.28
CA ASP A 233 -42.49 0.79 6.66
C ASP A 233 -43.16 -0.19 5.71
N PHE A 234 -43.43 -1.38 6.24
CA PHE A 234 -43.94 -2.51 5.48
C PHE A 234 -45.47 -2.42 5.30
N ASP A 235 -46.15 -1.64 6.14
CA ASP A 235 -47.59 -1.36 6.04
C ASP A 235 -47.90 -0.48 4.83
N THR A 236 -47.08 0.56 4.65
CA THR A 236 -47.23 1.54 3.56
C THR A 236 -46.33 1.25 2.36
N THR A 237 -45.44 0.26 2.47
CA THR A 237 -44.40 -0.04 1.47
C THR A 237 -43.58 1.21 1.16
N THR A 238 -43.00 1.83 2.20
CA THR A 238 -42.18 3.03 2.03
C THR A 238 -40.87 2.96 2.78
N VAL A 239 -39.83 3.57 2.22
CA VAL A 239 -38.53 3.75 2.89
C VAL A 239 -38.25 5.23 3.03
N ARG A 240 -37.79 5.64 4.22
CA ARG A 240 -37.29 6.98 4.50
C ARG A 240 -35.87 6.92 5.01
N LEU A 241 -35.02 7.81 4.54
CA LEU A 241 -33.67 8.02 5.05
C LEU A 241 -33.57 9.43 5.62
N PHE A 242 -33.24 9.52 6.89
CA PHE A 242 -32.90 10.74 7.61
C PHE A 242 -31.38 10.80 7.77
N VAL A 243 -30.80 11.98 7.59
CA VAL A 243 -29.37 12.25 7.77
C VAL A 243 -29.23 13.31 8.84
N ASP A 244 -28.42 12.99 9.85
CA ASP A 244 -28.19 13.77 11.07
C ASP A 244 -29.50 14.23 11.77
N PRO A 245 -30.45 13.32 12.03
CA PRO A 245 -31.67 13.69 12.73
C PRO A 245 -31.41 13.95 14.22
N ASP A 246 -32.23 14.83 14.80
CA ASP A 246 -32.35 14.98 16.25
C ASP A 246 -33.06 13.74 16.84
N LEU A 247 -32.33 12.92 17.60
CA LEU A 247 -32.83 11.68 18.20
C LEU A 247 -33.52 11.89 19.56
N ASP A 248 -33.19 12.97 20.28
CA ASP A 248 -33.83 13.36 21.56
C ASP A 248 -35.31 13.75 21.36
N GLY A 249 -35.63 14.13 20.13
CA GLY A 249 -36.95 14.59 19.69
C GLY A 249 -37.88 13.47 19.20
N PRO A 250 -39.16 13.81 18.94
CA PRO A 250 -40.02 12.92 18.17
C PRO A 250 -39.49 12.73 16.74
N GLU A 251 -39.85 11.62 16.10
CA GLU A 251 -39.55 11.35 14.68
C GLU A 251 -39.76 12.61 13.81
N PRO A 252 -38.74 13.05 13.05
CA PRO A 252 -38.82 14.21 12.17
C PRO A 252 -39.96 14.08 11.15
N ALA A 253 -40.39 15.22 10.60
CA ALA A 253 -41.47 15.21 9.64
C ALA A 253 -41.04 14.44 8.36
N ALA A 254 -41.97 13.73 7.74
CA ALA A 254 -41.70 12.97 6.52
C ALA A 254 -41.12 13.79 5.34
N ALA A 255 -41.28 15.12 5.37
CA ALA A 255 -40.71 16.04 4.37
C ALA A 255 -39.21 16.27 4.56
N ASP A 256 -38.66 15.93 5.72
CA ASP A 256 -37.26 16.06 6.11
C ASP A 256 -36.48 14.74 5.92
N ALA A 257 -37.01 13.84 5.07
CA ALA A 257 -36.35 12.59 4.70
C ALA A 257 -36.20 12.46 3.18
N ILE A 258 -35.18 11.72 2.76
CA ILE A 258 -35.14 11.13 1.42
C ILE A 258 -36.17 10.00 1.41
N PHE A 259 -37.02 9.96 0.38
CA PHE A 259 -38.20 9.11 0.35
C PHE A 259 -38.22 8.19 -0.86
N MET A 260 -38.44 6.90 -0.62
CA MET A 260 -38.69 5.90 -1.66
C MET A 260 -40.09 5.29 -1.48
N PRO A 261 -41.01 5.52 -2.42
CA PRO A 261 -42.34 4.90 -2.42
C PRO A 261 -42.34 3.55 -3.14
N ASP A 262 -43.14 2.61 -2.62
CA ASP A 262 -43.55 1.36 -3.27
C ASP A 262 -42.40 0.55 -3.93
N PRO A 263 -41.26 0.29 -3.26
CA PRO A 263 -40.26 -0.66 -3.78
C PRO A 263 -40.88 -2.03 -4.02
N ALA A 264 -40.40 -2.74 -5.03
CA ALA A 264 -40.97 -4.03 -5.43
C ALA A 264 -40.71 -5.15 -4.41
N SER A 265 -39.67 -5.00 -3.59
CA SER A 265 -39.34 -5.87 -2.46
C SER A 265 -38.65 -5.08 -1.34
N MET A 266 -38.91 -5.45 -0.09
CA MET A 266 -38.32 -4.89 1.13
C MET A 266 -38.15 -5.96 2.19
N ASN A 267 -38.07 -7.24 1.82
CA ASN A 267 -37.90 -8.29 2.83
C ASN A 267 -36.53 -8.16 3.49
N GLY A 268 -36.41 -8.54 4.76
CA GLY A 268 -35.16 -8.40 5.50
C GLY A 268 -35.01 -9.46 6.57
N THR A 269 -33.89 -10.18 6.54
CA THR A 269 -33.45 -11.12 7.58
C THR A 269 -32.18 -10.64 8.27
N ALA A 270 -31.49 -9.66 7.69
CA ALA A 270 -30.26 -9.09 8.20
C ALA A 270 -30.12 -7.61 7.81
N VAL A 271 -29.26 -6.92 8.54
CA VAL A 271 -28.66 -5.66 8.12
C VAL A 271 -27.25 -5.94 7.60
N ARG A 272 -26.86 -5.26 6.52
CA ARG A 272 -25.49 -5.25 5.99
C ARG A 272 -24.90 -3.85 6.15
N LEU A 273 -23.63 -3.76 6.54
CA LEU A 273 -22.82 -2.55 6.45
C LEU A 273 -21.71 -2.79 5.41
N GLY A 274 -21.41 -1.80 4.57
CA GLY A 274 -20.39 -1.96 3.55
C GLY A 274 -20.01 -0.69 2.82
N SER A 275 -18.84 -0.75 2.20
CA SER A 275 -18.30 0.30 1.34
C SER A 275 -17.48 -0.29 0.19
N GLY A 276 -17.11 0.57 -0.76
CA GLY A 276 -16.11 0.26 -1.77
C GLY A 276 -15.33 1.49 -2.21
N GLY A 277 -14.29 1.28 -3.01
CA GLY A 277 -13.26 2.26 -3.29
C GLY A 277 -12.07 2.14 -2.32
N SER A 278 -11.02 2.92 -2.56
CA SER A 278 -9.78 2.91 -1.77
C SER A 278 -9.94 3.56 -0.41
N GLY A 279 -10.97 4.38 -0.18
CA GLY A 279 -11.21 5.00 1.12
C GLY A 279 -11.95 4.09 2.09
N PRO A 280 -11.45 3.90 3.33
CA PRO A 280 -12.19 3.17 4.35
C PRO A 280 -13.43 3.94 4.84
N VAL A 281 -14.36 3.19 5.42
CA VAL A 281 -15.57 3.72 6.05
C VAL A 281 -15.68 3.10 7.43
N ILE A 282 -15.79 3.97 8.43
CA ILE A 282 -15.83 3.65 9.84
C ILE A 282 -17.30 3.67 10.27
N TRP A 283 -17.72 2.61 10.96
CA TRP A 283 -19.08 2.37 11.39
C TRP A 283 -19.14 2.18 12.89
N ASP A 284 -20.20 2.72 13.49
CA ASP A 284 -20.50 2.44 14.89
C ASP A 284 -21.96 2.69 15.27
N GLY A 285 -22.31 2.29 16.50
CA GLY A 285 -23.59 2.58 17.12
C GLY A 285 -24.76 2.09 16.29
N LEU A 286 -24.65 0.88 15.73
CA LEU A 286 -25.71 0.26 14.94
C LEU A 286 -26.88 -0.09 15.86
N VAL A 287 -28.04 0.49 15.61
CA VAL A 287 -29.27 0.20 16.35
C VAL A 287 -30.36 -0.26 15.39
N ALA A 288 -30.95 -1.42 15.66
CA ALA A 288 -32.15 -1.90 15.03
C ALA A 288 -33.33 -1.80 16.01
N ALA A 289 -34.44 -1.18 15.59
CA ALA A 289 -35.61 -1.00 16.45
C ALA A 289 -36.92 -0.96 15.66
N THR A 290 -38.05 -1.05 16.37
CA THR A 290 -39.40 -0.94 15.81
C THR A 290 -40.08 0.39 16.11
N ALA A 291 -39.43 1.26 16.90
CA ALA A 291 -39.91 2.60 17.24
C ALA A 291 -38.76 3.61 17.32
N TRP A 292 -39.03 4.86 16.94
CA TRP A 292 -38.06 5.95 16.94
C TRP A 292 -37.45 6.22 18.31
N SER A 293 -38.26 6.14 19.37
CA SER A 293 -37.83 6.38 20.74
C SER A 293 -36.77 5.40 21.24
N GLU A 294 -36.52 4.32 20.51
CA GLU A 294 -35.52 3.31 20.85
C GLU A 294 -34.21 3.50 20.06
N LEU A 295 -34.15 4.46 19.13
CA LEU A 295 -32.92 4.75 18.37
C LEU A 295 -31.90 5.56 19.16
N ASP A 296 -32.39 6.27 20.16
CA ASP A 296 -31.61 6.95 21.18
C ASP A 296 -31.12 5.98 22.27
N ALA A 297 -31.23 4.66 22.04
CA ALA A 297 -30.61 3.65 22.89
C ALA A 297 -29.07 3.55 22.67
N VAL A 298 -28.46 4.61 22.12
CA VAL A 298 -27.01 4.86 22.27
C VAL A 298 -26.75 4.86 23.76
N ALA A 299 -25.70 4.14 24.20
CA ALA A 299 -25.38 3.95 25.61
C ALA A 299 -25.59 5.27 26.40
N GLU A 300 -26.25 5.19 27.57
CA GLU A 300 -26.64 6.36 28.40
C GLU A 300 -25.58 7.46 28.26
N ASP A 301 -25.91 8.66 27.75
CA ASP A 301 -25.05 9.86 27.85
C ASP A 301 -25.60 10.66 29.04
N GLY A 302 -25.19 10.24 30.23
CA GLY A 302 -25.80 10.62 31.50
C GLY A 302 -25.63 12.10 31.82
N ASP A 303 -24.62 12.76 31.25
CA ASP A 303 -24.31 14.16 31.47
C ASP A 303 -24.50 15.06 30.22
N GLY A 304 -24.79 14.48 29.07
CA GLY A 304 -25.26 15.12 27.85
C GLY A 304 -24.16 15.87 27.11
N ASP A 305 -22.95 15.33 27.13
CA ASP A 305 -21.76 16.00 26.65
C ASP A 305 -21.33 15.54 25.24
N GLY A 306 -22.05 14.56 24.68
CA GLY A 306 -21.84 14.02 23.34
C GLY A 306 -21.00 12.74 23.32
N MET A 307 -20.56 12.23 24.46
CA MET A 307 -19.89 10.94 24.59
C MET A 307 -20.77 9.92 25.34
N PRO A 308 -20.75 8.62 25.00
CA PRO A 308 -21.53 7.64 25.73
C PRO A 308 -20.91 7.26 27.09
N ASP A 309 -21.70 7.11 28.16
CA ASP A 309 -21.26 6.74 29.52
C ASP A 309 -20.38 5.48 29.51
N ALA A 310 -20.69 4.52 28.63
CA ALA A 310 -19.94 3.27 28.52
C ALA A 310 -18.48 3.53 28.06
N TRP A 311 -18.29 4.38 27.06
CA TRP A 311 -16.97 4.77 26.56
C TRP A 311 -16.21 5.55 27.64
N GLU A 312 -16.87 6.51 28.29
CA GLU A 312 -16.25 7.30 29.35
C GLU A 312 -15.82 6.43 30.56
N ILE A 313 -16.65 5.47 30.96
CA ILE A 313 -16.31 4.55 32.07
C ILE A 313 -15.13 3.65 31.71
N VAL A 314 -15.00 3.23 30.45
CA VAL A 314 -13.86 2.40 30.00
C VAL A 314 -12.55 3.19 30.06
N HIS A 315 -12.55 4.43 29.57
CA HIS A 315 -11.34 5.23 29.43
C HIS A 315 -10.98 6.04 30.69
N PHE A 316 -11.99 6.48 31.46
CA PHE A 316 -11.80 7.37 32.62
C PHE A 316 -12.32 6.80 33.94
N GLY A 317 -13.19 5.79 33.91
CA GLY A 317 -13.77 5.15 35.10
C GLY A 317 -14.94 5.92 35.74
N ASP A 318 -15.36 7.04 35.15
CA ASP A 318 -16.56 7.80 35.46
C ASP A 318 -17.04 8.60 34.24
N THR A 319 -18.25 9.17 34.33
CA THR A 319 -18.99 9.86 33.24
C THR A 319 -18.87 11.39 33.36
N THR A 320 -17.79 11.91 33.95
CA THR A 320 -17.64 13.35 34.23
C THR A 320 -16.23 13.89 34.05
N THR A 321 -15.28 12.98 33.84
CA THR A 321 -13.87 13.33 33.60
C THR A 321 -13.67 13.71 32.15
N ALA A 322 -14.28 12.96 31.24
CA ALA A 322 -14.37 13.33 29.84
C ALA A 322 -15.29 14.56 29.68
N GLY A 323 -15.03 15.30 28.62
CA GLY A 323 -15.79 16.49 28.26
C GLY A 323 -15.50 16.91 26.82
N PRO A 324 -16.43 17.58 26.13
CA PRO A 324 -16.26 18.02 24.73
C PRO A 324 -15.19 19.11 24.52
N GLY A 325 -14.41 19.43 25.55
CA GLY A 325 -13.29 20.37 25.47
C GLY A 325 -12.20 20.07 26.49
N THR A 326 -12.25 18.92 27.14
CA THR A 326 -11.10 18.34 27.83
C THR A 326 -10.22 17.67 26.79
N ASN A 327 -8.93 17.58 27.11
CA ASN A 327 -7.92 16.86 26.36
C ASN A 327 -7.05 16.26 27.47
N ASN A 328 -7.12 14.95 27.64
CA ASN A 328 -6.59 14.29 28.83
C ASN A 328 -5.11 13.90 28.70
N ASP A 329 -4.62 13.61 27.50
CA ASP A 329 -3.25 13.18 27.23
C ASP A 329 -2.30 14.26 26.66
N ALA A 330 -2.85 15.44 26.31
CA ALA A 330 -2.15 16.63 25.83
C ALA A 330 -1.63 16.59 24.38
N ASP A 331 -2.27 15.82 23.49
CA ASP A 331 -1.92 15.64 22.07
C ASP A 331 -2.50 16.72 21.09
N SER A 332 -3.44 17.55 21.57
CA SER A 332 -4.25 18.54 20.82
C SER A 332 -5.57 18.06 20.19
N LEU A 333 -6.06 16.84 20.45
CA LEU A 333 -7.47 16.43 20.26
C LEU A 333 -8.25 16.49 21.56
N THR A 334 -9.50 16.94 21.52
CA THR A 334 -10.37 16.87 22.69
C THR A 334 -10.88 15.45 22.90
N ASP A 335 -11.25 15.07 24.12
CA ASP A 335 -11.76 13.72 24.41
C ASP A 335 -12.96 13.33 23.51
N LEU A 336 -13.79 14.31 23.12
CA LEU A 336 -14.86 14.11 22.13
C LEU A 336 -14.31 13.90 20.71
N GLU A 337 -13.29 14.65 20.29
CA GLU A 337 -12.62 14.44 19.01
C GLU A 337 -11.91 13.09 18.99
N GLU A 338 -11.32 12.64 20.09
CA GLU A 338 -10.70 11.33 20.23
C GLU A 338 -11.76 10.22 20.14
N TYR A 339 -12.88 10.36 20.86
CA TYR A 339 -14.04 9.48 20.68
C TYR A 339 -14.45 9.41 19.21
N LEU A 340 -14.62 10.55 18.53
CA LEU A 340 -15.05 10.60 17.13
C LEU A 340 -14.03 10.03 16.14
N ASN A 341 -12.72 10.18 16.40
CA ASN A 341 -11.64 9.62 15.59
C ASN A 341 -11.31 8.17 15.97
N GLY A 342 -11.82 7.67 17.10
CA GLY A 342 -11.55 6.32 17.58
C GLY A 342 -10.18 6.15 18.24
N THR A 343 -9.54 7.25 18.66
CA THR A 343 -8.24 7.24 19.34
C THR A 343 -8.40 7.04 20.85
N ASP A 344 -7.33 6.62 21.55
CA ASP A 344 -7.37 6.41 23.01
C ASP A 344 -7.11 7.72 23.75
N PRO A 345 -8.09 8.28 24.48
CA PRO A 345 -7.96 9.58 25.15
C PRO A 345 -6.98 9.63 26.32
N ASN A 346 -6.29 8.52 26.60
CA ASN A 346 -5.20 8.44 27.57
C ASN A 346 -3.83 8.18 26.93
N ASN A 347 -3.75 8.15 25.60
CA ASN A 347 -2.54 7.83 24.87
C ASN A 347 -2.39 8.75 23.66
N PRO A 348 -1.42 9.69 23.69
CA PRO A 348 -1.31 10.75 22.68
C PRO A 348 -0.88 10.26 21.29
N ASP A 349 -0.64 8.97 21.11
CA ASP A 349 -0.10 8.30 19.92
C ASP A 349 -0.70 6.88 19.93
N THR A 350 -1.90 6.74 19.37
CA THR A 350 -2.76 5.58 19.53
C THR A 350 -2.20 4.35 18.81
N ASP A 351 -1.60 4.53 17.65
CA ASP A 351 -1.09 3.44 16.83
C ASP A 351 0.40 3.11 17.05
N GLY A 352 1.13 4.01 17.72
CA GLY A 352 2.50 3.80 18.15
C GLY A 352 3.55 4.02 17.07
N ASP A 353 3.28 4.87 16.08
CA ASP A 353 4.22 5.29 15.05
C ASP A 353 5.15 6.44 15.52
N THR A 354 4.80 7.10 16.62
CA THR A 354 5.49 8.26 17.24
C THR A 354 5.07 9.66 16.80
N LEU A 355 4.07 9.74 15.93
CA LEU A 355 3.30 10.95 15.64
C LEU A 355 2.14 11.04 16.64
N ASP A 356 1.85 12.25 17.14
CA ASP A 356 0.74 12.41 18.09
C ASP A 356 -0.60 12.38 17.30
N ASP A 357 -1.66 11.74 17.82
CA ASP A 357 -2.97 11.59 17.16
C ASP A 357 -3.50 12.96 16.66
N GLY A 358 -3.37 13.99 17.50
CA GLY A 358 -3.76 15.34 17.15
C GLY A 358 -2.90 16.02 16.09
N ALA A 359 -1.63 15.64 15.93
CA ALA A 359 -0.81 16.09 14.81
C ALA A 359 -1.25 15.43 13.51
N GLU A 360 -1.54 14.13 13.53
CA GLU A 360 -2.04 13.37 12.39
C GLU A 360 -3.33 13.98 11.85
N VAL A 361 -4.35 14.10 12.71
CA VAL A 361 -5.67 14.61 12.32
C VAL A 361 -5.63 16.08 11.90
N ASN A 362 -4.91 16.95 12.63
CA ASN A 362 -5.01 18.41 12.42
C ASN A 362 -3.96 18.99 11.47
N ILE A 363 -2.84 18.29 11.24
CA ILE A 363 -1.68 18.83 10.49
C ILE A 363 -1.39 17.99 9.26
N HIS A 364 -1.26 16.67 9.41
CA HIS A 364 -0.73 15.79 8.36
C HIS A 364 -1.83 15.16 7.50
N GLY A 365 -3.04 15.02 8.03
CA GLY A 365 -4.16 14.40 7.35
C GLY A 365 -4.07 12.87 7.30
N THR A 366 -3.13 12.29 8.05
CA THR A 366 -2.93 10.85 8.22
C THR A 366 -3.98 10.23 9.16
N ASP A 367 -4.11 8.90 9.16
CA ASP A 367 -5.08 8.17 9.98
C ASP A 367 -4.44 7.74 11.30
N PRO A 368 -4.80 8.32 12.47
CA PRO A 368 -4.14 8.09 13.77
C PRO A 368 -4.34 6.70 14.39
N LEU A 369 -4.84 5.77 13.58
CA LEU A 369 -5.09 4.38 13.92
C LEU A 369 -4.23 3.42 13.09
N LEU A 370 -3.43 3.96 12.17
CA LEU A 370 -2.60 3.23 11.22
C LEU A 370 -1.20 3.82 11.20
N PRO A 371 -0.17 3.09 11.65
CA PRO A 371 1.21 3.58 11.65
C PRO A 371 1.82 3.86 10.27
N ASP A 372 1.03 3.71 9.21
CA ASP A 372 1.35 3.69 7.78
C ASP A 372 -0.01 3.88 7.07
N THR A 373 -0.32 5.13 6.73
CA THR A 373 -1.65 5.56 6.28
C THR A 373 -1.94 5.13 4.85
N ASP A 374 -0.96 5.19 3.95
CA ASP A 374 -1.15 4.87 2.53
C ASP A 374 -0.80 3.43 2.17
N GLY A 375 -0.18 2.69 3.09
CA GLY A 375 0.03 1.25 3.02
C GLY A 375 1.22 0.84 2.17
N ASP A 376 2.17 1.74 1.96
CA ASP A 376 3.40 1.48 1.19
C ASP A 376 4.48 0.79 2.04
N THR A 377 4.30 0.66 3.36
CA THR A 377 5.22 0.05 4.35
C THR A 377 6.29 0.97 4.96
N ILE A 378 6.29 2.26 4.62
CA ILE A 378 6.94 3.32 5.38
C ILE A 378 5.94 3.85 6.41
N ARG A 379 6.44 4.38 7.53
CA ARG A 379 5.58 4.92 8.59
C ARG A 379 5.36 6.41 8.41
N ASP A 380 4.19 6.91 8.77
CA ASP A 380 3.85 8.33 8.64
C ASP A 380 4.87 9.24 9.34
N ASP A 381 5.34 8.85 10.54
CA ASP A 381 6.40 9.56 11.26
C ASP A 381 7.75 9.64 10.51
N GLU A 382 8.10 8.57 9.78
CA GLU A 382 9.35 8.43 9.03
C GLU A 382 9.31 9.29 7.77
N GLU A 383 8.19 9.34 7.07
CA GLU A 383 8.02 10.07 5.81
C GLU A 383 8.08 11.59 5.96
N LEU A 384 7.73 12.09 7.15
CA LEU A 384 7.72 13.53 7.45
C LEU A 384 9.10 14.12 7.77
N VAL A 385 10.13 13.28 7.91
CA VAL A 385 11.49 13.68 8.25
C VAL A 385 12.52 13.03 7.34
N GLU A 386 13.68 13.66 7.17
CA GLU A 386 14.77 13.05 6.40
C GLU A 386 15.30 11.83 7.18
N GLY A 387 14.87 10.64 6.77
CA GLY A 387 15.15 9.35 7.39
C GLY A 387 16.61 8.89 7.24
N ALA A 388 16.86 7.61 7.48
CA ALA A 388 18.19 7.02 7.26
C ALA A 388 18.51 6.84 5.76
N ASP A 389 17.47 6.76 4.95
CA ASP A 389 17.45 6.73 3.49
C ASP A 389 17.72 8.11 2.87
N GLY A 390 17.37 9.19 3.56
CA GLY A 390 17.59 10.58 3.14
C GLY A 390 16.45 11.19 2.33
N PHE A 391 15.27 10.60 2.34
CA PHE A 391 14.10 11.08 1.61
C PHE A 391 13.00 11.59 2.57
N ILE A 392 12.08 12.37 2.03
CA ILE A 392 10.85 12.87 2.69
C ILE A 392 9.75 12.69 1.67
N THR A 393 8.80 11.81 1.94
CA THR A 393 7.68 11.42 1.07
C THR A 393 6.36 12.00 1.60
N ASP A 394 5.25 11.78 0.88
CA ASP A 394 3.91 12.17 1.32
C ASP A 394 3.19 10.98 1.93
N PRO A 395 2.94 10.95 3.25
CA PRO A 395 2.37 9.78 3.95
C PRO A 395 0.91 9.45 3.61
N ASN A 396 0.34 10.15 2.62
CA ASN A 396 -0.99 9.90 2.11
C ASN A 396 -0.97 9.34 0.68
N LEU A 397 0.21 9.12 0.11
CA LEU A 397 0.44 8.72 -1.27
C LEU A 397 1.57 7.69 -1.32
N ALA A 398 1.18 6.42 -1.48
CA ALA A 398 2.14 5.33 -1.63
C ALA A 398 3.16 5.54 -2.77
N ASP A 399 2.87 6.40 -3.74
CA ASP A 399 3.75 6.82 -4.84
C ASP A 399 3.78 8.36 -4.84
N THR A 400 4.77 8.95 -4.17
CA THR A 400 4.84 10.39 -3.90
C THR A 400 4.97 11.21 -5.18
N ASP A 401 5.70 10.71 -6.16
CA ASP A 401 6.01 11.46 -7.39
C ASP A 401 5.12 11.10 -8.60
N GLY A 402 4.38 10.01 -8.49
CA GLY A 402 3.38 9.53 -9.44
C GLY A 402 3.97 8.84 -10.66
N ASP A 403 5.17 8.26 -10.59
CA ASP A 403 5.82 7.55 -11.69
C ASP A 403 5.35 6.08 -11.85
N GLY A 404 4.67 5.55 -10.82
CA GLY A 404 4.10 4.22 -10.77
C GLY A 404 4.90 3.19 -9.96
N ALA A 405 5.89 3.60 -9.18
CA ALA A 405 6.52 2.80 -8.13
C ALA A 405 6.12 3.34 -6.75
N ASP A 406 5.93 2.45 -5.78
CA ASP A 406 5.64 2.88 -4.40
C ASP A 406 6.95 3.34 -3.71
N ASP A 407 6.88 4.28 -2.76
CA ASP A 407 8.06 4.95 -2.19
C ASP A 407 8.99 3.96 -1.46
N ASP A 408 8.42 2.97 -0.75
CA ASP A 408 9.18 1.89 -0.08
C ASP A 408 10.03 1.07 -1.07
N VAL A 409 9.47 0.79 -2.24
CA VAL A 409 10.11 0.06 -3.33
C VAL A 409 11.28 0.90 -3.83
N GLU A 410 11.05 2.18 -4.05
CA GLU A 410 12.07 3.10 -4.52
C GLU A 410 13.23 3.22 -3.53
N ILE A 411 12.95 3.41 -2.25
CA ILE A 411 13.95 3.45 -1.18
C ILE A 411 14.71 2.14 -1.08
N PHE A 412 14.01 0.99 -1.12
CA PHE A 412 14.62 -0.33 -1.05
C PHE A 412 15.57 -0.60 -2.22
N TYR A 413 15.20 -0.15 -3.42
CA TYR A 413 16.02 -0.31 -4.64
C TYR A 413 16.98 0.85 -4.90
N GLY A 414 16.91 1.91 -4.09
CA GLY A 414 17.81 3.07 -4.11
C GLY A 414 17.55 4.07 -5.23
N SER A 415 16.30 4.21 -5.69
CA SER A 415 15.83 5.38 -6.45
C SER A 415 15.41 6.51 -5.48
N ASP A 416 14.87 7.60 -6.03
CA ASP A 416 14.51 8.81 -5.30
C ASP A 416 12.99 8.92 -5.41
N PRO A 417 12.24 8.61 -4.35
CA PRO A 417 10.77 8.57 -4.37
C PRO A 417 10.09 9.93 -4.60
N THR A 418 10.88 11.00 -4.75
CA THR A 418 10.38 12.36 -4.90
C THR A 418 10.66 12.96 -6.27
N ASP A 419 11.28 12.20 -7.16
CA ASP A 419 11.67 12.63 -8.49
C ASP A 419 11.15 11.63 -9.52
N PRO A 420 10.10 11.96 -10.31
CA PRO A 420 9.48 11.01 -11.24
C PRO A 420 10.38 10.69 -12.45
N ASP A 421 11.57 11.31 -12.50
CA ASP A 421 12.65 11.00 -13.43
C ASP A 421 13.80 10.18 -12.76
N SER A 422 13.67 9.82 -11.49
CA SER A 422 14.51 8.87 -10.74
C SER A 422 13.96 7.47 -10.93
N LEU A 423 14.82 6.51 -11.28
CA LEU A 423 14.35 5.35 -12.04
C LEU A 423 14.75 4.03 -11.39
N PHE A 424 13.86 3.39 -10.62
CA PHE A 424 13.83 1.92 -10.48
C PHE A 424 12.42 1.34 -10.22
N GLY A 425 11.63 1.16 -11.28
CA GLY A 425 10.45 0.27 -11.25
C GLY A 425 9.66 0.14 -12.56
N GLY A 426 9.56 1.23 -13.35
CA GLY A 426 8.67 1.30 -14.51
C GLY A 426 9.30 1.21 -15.93
N ASP A 427 10.63 1.17 -16.09
CA ASP A 427 11.23 1.09 -17.44
C ASP A 427 11.06 -0.31 -18.05
N ARG A 428 9.90 -0.49 -18.67
CA ARG A 428 9.53 -1.62 -19.51
C ARG A 428 10.56 -1.94 -20.60
N ASN A 429 11.50 -1.04 -20.89
CA ASN A 429 12.59 -1.27 -21.85
C ASN A 429 13.91 -1.69 -21.20
N PHE A 430 13.94 -1.97 -19.90
CA PHE A 430 15.09 -2.51 -19.19
C PHE A 430 14.92 -4.01 -18.95
N ILE A 431 16.02 -4.76 -19.04
CA ILE A 431 16.03 -6.21 -18.80
C ILE A 431 16.95 -6.57 -17.62
N GLY A 432 17.98 -5.78 -17.34
CA GLY A 432 18.78 -5.97 -16.14
C GLY A 432 20.21 -5.48 -16.25
N CYS A 433 20.88 -5.29 -15.13
CA CYS A 433 22.29 -4.94 -15.04
C CYS A 433 22.99 -5.62 -13.86
N ASP A 434 24.32 -5.69 -13.91
CA ASP A 434 25.14 -6.20 -12.82
C ASP A 434 26.20 -5.20 -12.36
N ASP A 435 26.15 -4.89 -11.06
CA ASP A 435 27.31 -4.39 -10.31
C ASP A 435 28.12 -5.56 -9.76
N PHE A 436 29.25 -5.87 -10.38
CA PHE A 436 30.10 -6.95 -9.89
C PHE A 436 30.82 -6.62 -8.57
N ALA A 437 30.87 -5.35 -8.13
CA ALA A 437 31.43 -5.00 -6.83
C ALA A 437 30.61 -5.57 -5.66
N SER A 438 29.29 -5.63 -5.81
CA SER A 438 28.35 -6.11 -4.78
C SER A 438 28.57 -7.58 -4.35
N TYR A 439 29.07 -8.43 -5.25
CA TYR A 439 29.26 -9.86 -5.00
C TYR A 439 30.50 -10.20 -4.17
N GLY A 440 31.46 -9.26 -4.07
CA GLY A 440 32.78 -9.51 -3.48
C GLY A 440 33.63 -10.53 -4.27
N ASP A 441 34.85 -10.77 -3.81
CA ASP A 441 35.79 -11.70 -4.47
C ASP A 441 35.37 -13.17 -4.25
N THR A 442 34.59 -13.75 -5.17
CA THR A 442 33.95 -15.06 -5.01
C THR A 442 33.68 -15.78 -6.35
N PRO A 443 33.54 -17.12 -6.39
CA PRO A 443 32.89 -17.79 -7.52
C PRO A 443 31.45 -17.29 -7.70
N ILE A 444 31.09 -16.90 -8.93
CA ILE A 444 29.80 -16.23 -9.20
C ILE A 444 28.62 -17.20 -9.34
N GLY A 445 28.89 -18.48 -9.59
CA GLY A 445 27.84 -19.47 -9.86
C GLY A 445 26.90 -19.69 -8.67
N GLY A 446 25.59 -19.59 -8.92
CA GLY A 446 24.51 -19.73 -7.95
C GLY A 446 24.29 -18.50 -7.07
N LEU A 447 24.93 -17.36 -7.38
CA LEU A 447 24.68 -16.10 -6.69
C LEU A 447 23.59 -15.31 -7.41
N THR A 448 22.71 -14.70 -6.63
CA THR A 448 21.76 -13.66 -7.02
C THR A 448 22.36 -12.28 -6.72
N GLY A 449 21.92 -11.25 -7.43
CA GLY A 449 22.41 -9.87 -7.32
C GLY A 449 22.21 -9.11 -8.62
N GLY A 450 22.72 -7.87 -8.73
CA GLY A 450 22.35 -7.00 -9.85
C GLY A 450 20.88 -6.58 -9.81
N ALA A 451 20.45 -5.75 -10.76
CA ALA A 451 19.11 -5.17 -10.80
C ALA A 451 18.36 -5.61 -12.07
N GLY A 452 17.04 -5.79 -11.98
CA GLY A 452 16.13 -6.00 -13.12
C GLY A 452 16.14 -7.39 -13.78
N TRP A 453 16.96 -8.35 -13.31
CA TRP A 453 17.04 -9.71 -13.90
C TRP A 453 15.83 -10.62 -13.58
N ASP A 454 14.66 -10.03 -13.59
CA ASP A 454 13.33 -10.54 -13.29
C ASP A 454 12.30 -10.00 -14.30
N ALA A 455 12.74 -9.59 -15.48
CA ALA A 455 11.90 -8.98 -16.51
C ALA A 455 10.79 -9.93 -16.98
N ASP A 456 9.55 -9.45 -17.02
CA ASP A 456 8.38 -10.10 -17.60
C ASP A 456 7.98 -9.39 -18.92
N ASN A 457 8.02 -10.16 -19.99
CA ASN A 457 7.65 -9.76 -21.34
C ASN A 457 6.25 -10.31 -21.75
N SER A 458 5.55 -11.05 -20.87
CA SER A 458 4.25 -11.73 -21.10
C SER A 458 3.08 -10.84 -21.49
N PRO A 459 2.43 -11.07 -22.66
CA PRO A 459 1.13 -10.50 -22.98
C PRO A 459 -0.03 -11.33 -22.41
N GLU A 460 0.23 -12.47 -21.76
CA GLU A 460 -0.83 -13.33 -21.21
C GLU A 460 -1.27 -12.89 -19.80
N ASN A 461 -0.51 -12.02 -19.13
CA ASN A 461 -0.84 -11.46 -17.83
C ASN A 461 -1.10 -9.95 -17.96
N ASP A 462 -2.32 -9.59 -18.36
CA ASP A 462 -2.80 -8.22 -18.64
C ASP A 462 -2.79 -7.27 -17.40
N LEU A 463 -2.19 -7.72 -16.29
CA LEU A 463 -2.05 -7.00 -15.02
C LEU A 463 -0.58 -6.77 -14.61
N PHE A 464 0.39 -7.39 -15.28
CA PHE A 464 1.81 -7.25 -14.91
C PHE A 464 2.73 -7.28 -16.13
N PHE A 465 3.13 -6.10 -16.59
CA PHE A 465 4.15 -5.89 -17.63
C PHE A 465 5.32 -5.14 -16.99
N GLY A 466 6.36 -5.83 -16.53
CA GLY A 466 7.40 -5.20 -15.73
C GLY A 466 8.44 -6.19 -15.21
N HIS A 467 8.76 -6.13 -13.92
CA HIS A 467 9.80 -6.93 -13.26
C HIS A 467 9.18 -7.75 -12.13
N THR A 468 9.29 -9.09 -12.14
CA THR A 468 8.55 -10.02 -11.25
C THR A 468 8.96 -9.97 -9.77
N GLY A 469 9.91 -9.12 -9.40
CA GLY A 469 10.44 -8.99 -8.04
C GLY A 469 11.36 -10.13 -7.63
N THR A 470 11.57 -11.14 -8.48
CA THR A 470 12.44 -12.28 -8.18
C THR A 470 13.59 -12.39 -9.18
N SER A 471 14.70 -11.72 -8.86
CA SER A 471 15.90 -11.74 -9.70
C SER A 471 16.49 -13.15 -9.93
N SER A 472 16.93 -13.41 -11.16
CA SER A 472 17.59 -14.65 -11.55
C SER A 472 18.94 -14.84 -10.85
N ASP A 473 19.43 -16.08 -10.78
CA ASP A 473 20.78 -16.39 -10.32
C ASP A 473 21.73 -16.65 -11.50
N TRP A 474 23.04 -16.59 -11.24
CA TRP A 474 24.05 -16.93 -12.23
C TRP A 474 24.20 -18.46 -12.37
N THR A 475 23.68 -19.04 -13.45
CA THR A 475 23.57 -20.51 -13.65
C THR A 475 24.41 -21.04 -14.82
N ASP A 476 24.25 -22.33 -15.15
CA ASP A 476 24.92 -23.03 -16.27
C ASP A 476 26.42 -22.75 -16.38
N VAL A 477 27.11 -22.84 -15.24
CA VAL A 477 28.54 -22.56 -15.12
C VAL A 477 29.37 -23.56 -15.91
N VAL A 478 30.20 -23.07 -16.82
CA VAL A 478 31.28 -23.82 -17.46
C VAL A 478 32.60 -23.32 -16.91
N GLY A 479 33.44 -24.22 -16.39
CA GLY A 479 34.72 -23.84 -15.77
C GLY A 479 34.54 -23.22 -14.38
N ALA A 480 35.33 -22.18 -14.07
CA ALA A 480 35.31 -21.51 -12.77
C ALA A 480 35.37 -19.97 -12.93
N PRO A 481 34.28 -19.32 -13.38
CA PRO A 481 34.18 -17.87 -13.40
C PRO A 481 34.09 -17.32 -11.97
N THR A 482 34.76 -16.20 -11.72
CA THR A 482 34.87 -15.61 -10.38
C THR A 482 34.78 -14.10 -10.49
N VAL A 483 34.10 -13.45 -9.55
CA VAL A 483 34.24 -12.02 -9.34
C VAL A 483 35.56 -11.76 -8.62
N ALA A 484 36.31 -10.76 -9.09
CA ALA A 484 37.51 -10.28 -8.42
C ALA A 484 37.71 -8.79 -8.69
N SER A 485 37.94 -8.00 -7.63
CA SER A 485 38.12 -6.54 -7.71
C SER A 485 36.95 -5.85 -8.43
N GLY A 486 35.73 -6.26 -8.09
CA GLY A 486 34.48 -5.72 -8.64
C GLY A 486 34.24 -6.01 -10.11
N ARG A 487 34.84 -7.08 -10.65
CA ARG A 487 34.65 -7.50 -12.05
C ARG A 487 34.48 -8.99 -12.15
N LEU A 488 33.58 -9.44 -13.03
CA LEU A 488 33.49 -10.84 -13.39
C LEU A 488 34.72 -11.24 -14.23
N LEU A 489 35.43 -12.28 -13.81
CA LEU A 489 36.56 -12.86 -14.53
C LEU A 489 36.17 -14.20 -15.13
N THR A 490 36.47 -14.36 -16.42
CA THR A 490 36.35 -15.63 -17.14
C THR A 490 37.72 -16.05 -17.66
N LEU A 491 38.05 -17.34 -17.56
CA LEU A 491 39.31 -17.92 -18.05
C LEU A 491 39.04 -19.34 -18.54
N GLY A 492 38.71 -19.47 -19.84
CA GLY A 492 38.19 -20.76 -20.33
C GLY A 492 36.91 -21.16 -19.61
N SER A 493 36.13 -20.17 -19.18
CA SER A 493 34.92 -20.33 -18.39
C SER A 493 33.83 -19.37 -18.89
N SER A 494 32.59 -19.67 -18.52
CA SER A 494 31.40 -18.88 -18.82
C SER A 494 30.33 -19.11 -17.76
N VAL A 495 29.39 -18.20 -17.66
CA VAL A 495 28.23 -18.31 -16.76
C VAL A 495 27.02 -17.65 -17.41
N LYS A 496 25.82 -18.19 -17.17
CA LYS A 496 24.56 -17.72 -17.74
C LYS A 496 23.83 -16.82 -16.75
N ARG A 497 23.18 -15.78 -17.23
CA ARG A 497 22.17 -14.99 -16.51
C ARG A 497 20.86 -15.03 -17.27
N GLU A 498 19.77 -15.34 -16.59
CA GLU A 498 18.43 -15.40 -17.18
C GLU A 498 17.75 -14.03 -17.07
N PHE A 499 16.86 -13.73 -18.01
CA PHE A 499 16.09 -12.48 -17.98
C PHE A 499 14.99 -12.48 -16.92
N ASN A 500 14.50 -13.66 -16.50
CA ASN A 500 13.43 -13.79 -15.50
C ASN A 500 13.67 -14.97 -14.55
N GLY A 501 13.64 -14.71 -13.23
CA GLY A 501 13.48 -15.72 -12.19
C GLY A 501 14.69 -16.63 -11.91
N PRO A 502 14.88 -17.14 -10.67
CA PRO A 502 16.01 -17.99 -10.28
C PRO A 502 15.83 -19.51 -10.59
N THR A 503 14.81 -19.92 -11.36
CA THR A 503 14.57 -21.36 -11.61
C THR A 503 13.83 -21.65 -12.93
N GLU A 504 14.48 -22.24 -13.94
CA GLU A 504 14.39 -23.68 -14.30
C GLU A 504 14.76 -23.97 -15.76
N GLY A 505 15.90 -24.64 -15.96
CA GLY A 505 16.22 -25.24 -17.26
C GLY A 505 15.22 -26.33 -17.68
N ALA A 506 14.60 -26.15 -18.85
CA ALA A 506 13.93 -27.14 -19.71
C ALA A 506 12.91 -28.15 -19.12
N ALA A 507 12.70 -28.25 -17.79
CA ALA A 507 12.06 -29.41 -17.18
C ALA A 507 10.97 -29.16 -16.12
N ALA A 508 10.65 -27.92 -15.73
CA ALA A 508 9.33 -27.65 -15.17
C ALA A 508 8.78 -26.29 -15.65
N GLY A 509 7.49 -26.11 -15.44
CA GLY A 509 6.59 -25.44 -16.37
C GLY A 509 6.67 -23.92 -16.35
N MET A 510 6.80 -23.35 -17.55
CA MET A 510 6.26 -22.07 -18.01
C MET A 510 7.02 -20.76 -17.70
N ASP A 511 7.96 -20.69 -16.75
CA ASP A 511 8.49 -19.38 -16.31
C ASP A 511 9.53 -18.73 -17.25
N GLU A 512 10.45 -19.50 -17.86
CA GLU A 512 11.48 -18.94 -18.77
C GLU A 512 10.87 -18.21 -19.99
N ARG A 513 9.61 -18.53 -20.35
CA ARG A 513 8.92 -17.90 -21.48
C ARG A 513 8.45 -16.49 -21.17
N TYR A 514 8.20 -16.17 -19.92
CA TYR A 514 7.61 -14.89 -19.55
C TYR A 514 8.62 -13.75 -19.74
N GLY A 515 9.88 -13.89 -19.32
CA GLY A 515 10.92 -12.89 -19.61
C GLY A 515 11.63 -13.00 -20.96
N ALA A 516 11.30 -14.01 -21.76
CA ALA A 516 12.01 -14.23 -23.00
C ALA A 516 11.49 -13.32 -24.14
N VAL A 517 12.38 -13.03 -25.08
CA VAL A 517 12.16 -12.07 -26.16
C VAL A 517 12.11 -12.78 -27.50
N ASN A 518 11.07 -12.54 -28.28
CA ASN A 518 10.95 -13.07 -29.65
C ASN A 518 10.09 -12.14 -30.54
N ALA A 519 9.94 -12.49 -31.83
CA ALA A 519 9.26 -11.67 -32.84
C ALA A 519 7.73 -11.52 -32.65
N GLU A 520 7.08 -12.42 -31.90
CA GLU A 520 5.63 -12.45 -31.68
C GLU A 520 5.17 -11.44 -30.61
N TRP A 521 6.10 -10.79 -29.91
CA TRP A 521 5.86 -10.01 -28.69
C TRP A 521 6.12 -8.54 -28.96
N GLU A 522 5.47 -7.65 -28.20
CA GLU A 522 5.56 -6.20 -28.45
C GLU A 522 6.99 -5.69 -28.32
N ARG A 523 7.73 -6.18 -27.31
CA ARG A 523 9.17 -5.97 -27.17
C ARG A 523 9.89 -7.15 -27.79
N ASN A 524 10.39 -6.92 -28.99
CA ASN A 524 11.03 -7.92 -29.86
C ASN A 524 12.48 -7.55 -30.18
N VAL A 525 13.09 -6.69 -29.37
CA VAL A 525 14.48 -6.27 -29.49
C VAL A 525 15.20 -6.51 -28.18
N VAL A 526 16.44 -6.99 -28.25
CA VAL A 526 17.36 -7.07 -27.11
C VAL A 526 18.65 -6.33 -27.47
N TYR A 527 19.02 -5.40 -26.61
CA TYR A 527 20.34 -4.81 -26.55
C TYR A 527 21.09 -5.40 -25.37
N VAL A 528 22.39 -5.63 -25.55
CA VAL A 528 23.31 -5.99 -24.46
C VAL A 528 24.54 -5.12 -24.56
N ARG A 529 24.80 -4.33 -23.51
CA ARG A 529 26.02 -3.57 -23.29
C ARG A 529 26.92 -4.32 -22.30
N PHE A 530 28.22 -4.26 -22.51
CA PHE A 530 29.21 -4.71 -21.52
C PHE A 530 30.58 -4.08 -21.78
N ASP A 531 31.32 -3.86 -20.70
CA ASP A 531 32.73 -3.49 -20.76
C ASP A 531 33.58 -4.76 -20.69
N MET A 532 34.52 -4.90 -21.63
CA MET A 532 35.36 -6.08 -21.75
C MET A 532 36.84 -5.70 -21.77
N THR A 533 37.61 -6.27 -20.85
CA THR A 533 39.07 -6.13 -20.81
C THR A 533 39.75 -7.49 -20.94
N ARG A 534 40.62 -7.64 -21.94
CA ARG A 534 41.28 -8.94 -22.23
C ARG A 534 42.73 -8.97 -21.79
N SER A 535 43.10 -9.99 -21.03
CA SER A 535 44.50 -10.25 -20.67
C SER A 535 45.27 -10.96 -21.79
N ALA A 536 46.60 -10.91 -21.71
CA ALA A 536 47.47 -11.61 -22.64
C ALA A 536 47.17 -13.12 -22.63
N GLY A 537 46.96 -13.70 -23.81
CA GLY A 537 46.68 -15.14 -23.96
C GLY A 537 45.19 -15.51 -24.02
N ALA A 538 44.26 -14.56 -23.84
CA ALA A 538 42.85 -14.77 -24.19
C ALA A 538 42.71 -14.96 -25.70
N THR A 539 41.94 -15.93 -26.18
CA THR A 539 41.71 -16.17 -27.63
C THR A 539 40.42 -15.53 -28.10
N TRP A 540 39.29 -15.97 -27.54
CA TRP A 540 37.97 -15.37 -27.73
C TRP A 540 37.44 -14.81 -26.42
N GLY A 541 36.50 -13.87 -26.52
CA GLY A 541 35.72 -13.34 -25.41
C GLY A 541 34.48 -12.69 -25.99
N GLY A 542 33.30 -13.07 -25.54
CA GLY A 542 32.06 -12.41 -25.92
C GLY A 542 30.92 -12.71 -24.95
N CYS A 543 29.78 -12.07 -25.20
CA CYS A 543 28.52 -12.35 -24.53
C CYS A 543 27.56 -12.98 -25.54
N SER A 544 27.05 -14.17 -25.22
CA SER A 544 26.05 -14.87 -26.03
C SER A 544 24.63 -14.54 -25.55
N LEU A 545 23.67 -14.42 -26.48
CA LEU A 545 22.25 -14.55 -26.14
C LEU A 545 21.85 -16.03 -26.03
N MET A 546 20.93 -16.34 -25.13
CA MET A 546 20.51 -17.70 -24.79
C MET A 546 19.10 -18.00 -25.30
N ASP A 547 18.83 -19.23 -25.72
CA ASP A 547 17.53 -19.75 -26.13
C ASP A 547 17.23 -21.01 -25.29
N PHE A 548 16.62 -20.82 -24.11
CA PHE A 548 16.25 -21.89 -23.17
C PHE A 548 17.37 -22.91 -22.89
N GLY A 549 18.61 -22.41 -22.76
CA GLY A 549 19.82 -23.20 -22.47
C GLY A 549 20.79 -23.38 -23.64
N ASP A 550 20.33 -23.23 -24.89
CA ASP A 550 21.20 -23.22 -26.07
C ASP A 550 21.75 -21.80 -26.32
N GLU A 551 23.01 -21.67 -26.77
CA GLU A 551 23.53 -20.37 -27.18
C GLU A 551 23.07 -20.00 -28.59
N LEU A 552 22.61 -18.77 -28.80
CA LEU A 552 22.06 -18.28 -30.06
C LEU A 552 23.12 -17.59 -30.93
N VAL A 553 23.55 -16.42 -30.48
CA VAL A 553 24.48 -15.51 -31.16
C VAL A 553 25.43 -14.95 -30.10
N LYS A 554 26.71 -14.89 -30.44
CA LYS A 554 27.74 -14.27 -29.61
C LYS A 554 28.22 -12.95 -30.21
N PHE A 555 28.16 -11.89 -29.40
CA PHE A 555 28.78 -10.59 -29.69
C PHE A 555 30.11 -10.50 -28.95
N GLY A 556 31.18 -10.13 -29.65
CA GLY A 556 32.50 -10.00 -29.01
C GLY A 556 33.61 -10.32 -29.99
N VAL A 557 34.56 -11.16 -29.58
CA VAL A 557 35.75 -11.51 -30.36
C VAL A 557 35.61 -12.91 -30.94
N VAL A 558 35.76 -13.00 -32.25
CA VAL A 558 35.55 -14.21 -33.04
C VAL A 558 36.81 -14.58 -33.83
N ASP A 559 36.92 -15.84 -34.26
CA ASP A 559 38.03 -16.31 -35.09
C ASP A 559 37.76 -16.03 -36.58
N ASN A 560 38.45 -15.05 -37.15
CA ASN A 560 38.47 -14.84 -38.60
C ASN A 560 39.74 -15.45 -39.21
N ALA A 561 39.67 -16.75 -39.50
CA ALA A 561 40.73 -17.51 -40.16
C ALA A 561 42.12 -17.36 -39.49
N GLY A 562 42.15 -17.41 -38.16
CA GLY A 562 43.33 -17.28 -37.31
C GLY A 562 43.56 -15.86 -36.76
N THR A 563 42.73 -14.89 -37.14
CA THR A 563 42.78 -13.51 -36.62
C THR A 563 41.62 -13.30 -35.66
N TRP A 564 41.92 -12.97 -34.40
CA TRP A 564 40.93 -12.71 -33.37
C TRP A 564 40.52 -11.24 -33.38
N GLU A 565 39.37 -10.94 -33.94
CA GLU A 565 38.83 -9.58 -34.11
C GLU A 565 37.39 -9.49 -33.62
N PHE A 566 36.88 -8.26 -33.41
CA PHE A 566 35.49 -8.09 -33.02
C PHE A 566 34.54 -8.53 -34.14
N GLY A 567 33.47 -9.23 -33.80
CA GLY A 567 32.47 -9.74 -34.72
C GLY A 567 31.29 -10.40 -34.03
N ILE A 568 30.39 -10.94 -34.87
CA ILE A 568 29.19 -11.67 -34.46
C ILE A 568 29.28 -13.10 -34.99
N GLU A 569 29.09 -14.10 -34.13
CA GLU A 569 29.16 -15.52 -34.46
C GLU A 569 27.83 -16.22 -34.15
N ASP A 570 27.33 -17.06 -35.08
CA ASP A 570 26.24 -17.99 -34.77
C ASP A 570 26.80 -19.16 -33.96
N VAL A 571 26.27 -19.38 -32.76
CA VAL A 571 26.78 -20.43 -31.86
C VAL A 571 25.78 -21.58 -31.69
N LYS A 572 24.56 -21.47 -32.23
CA LYS A 572 23.48 -22.47 -32.07
C LYS A 572 23.80 -23.85 -32.65
N ALA A 573 24.72 -23.93 -33.62
CA ALA A 573 25.12 -25.19 -34.25
C ALA A 573 26.44 -25.79 -33.70
N GLY A 574 26.95 -25.31 -32.56
CA GLY A 574 28.13 -25.85 -31.90
C GLY A 574 29.49 -25.49 -32.53
N VAL A 575 29.50 -24.90 -33.73
CA VAL A 575 30.40 -23.87 -34.28
C VAL A 575 29.71 -23.37 -35.56
N GLY A 576 28.92 -22.30 -35.49
CA GLY A 576 28.29 -21.73 -36.68
C GLY A 576 29.24 -20.81 -37.45
N PRO A 577 28.88 -20.38 -38.67
CA PRO A 577 29.70 -19.42 -39.40
C PRO A 577 29.76 -18.08 -38.66
N VAL A 578 30.92 -17.45 -38.69
CA VAL A 578 31.03 -16.03 -38.35
C VAL A 578 30.12 -15.24 -39.30
N PHE A 579 29.13 -14.54 -38.76
CA PHE A 579 28.20 -13.75 -39.58
C PHE A 579 28.89 -12.55 -40.20
N ALA A 580 29.64 -11.82 -39.38
CA ALA A 580 30.34 -10.62 -39.78
C ALA A 580 31.47 -10.30 -38.78
N THR A 581 32.48 -9.60 -39.28
CA THR A 581 33.58 -9.09 -38.46
C THR A 581 33.84 -7.63 -38.79
N THR A 582 34.51 -6.94 -37.87
CA THR A 582 34.79 -5.50 -37.95
C THR A 582 36.15 -5.15 -38.53
N ALA A 583 37.04 -6.13 -38.70
CA ALA A 583 38.49 -5.95 -38.89
C ALA A 583 39.22 -5.23 -37.74
N VAL A 584 38.55 -4.98 -36.60
CA VAL A 584 39.13 -4.35 -35.42
C VAL A 584 39.65 -5.43 -34.48
N VAL A 585 40.97 -5.47 -34.29
CA VAL A 585 41.63 -6.40 -33.37
C VAL A 585 41.74 -5.73 -31.99
N PRO A 586 41.15 -6.31 -30.92
CA PRO A 586 41.25 -5.75 -29.57
C PRO A 586 42.69 -5.76 -29.06
N VAL A 587 43.07 -4.67 -28.40
CA VAL A 587 44.38 -4.51 -27.77
C VAL A 587 44.35 -5.14 -26.38
N THR A 588 45.34 -5.99 -26.08
CA THR A 588 45.51 -6.59 -24.76
C THR A 588 45.58 -5.53 -23.66
N GLY A 589 44.77 -5.68 -22.62
CA GLY A 589 44.71 -4.80 -21.45
C GLY A 589 43.89 -3.52 -21.66
N GLN A 590 43.40 -3.26 -22.88
CA GLN A 590 42.46 -2.18 -23.13
C GLN A 590 41.03 -2.65 -22.82
N THR A 591 40.27 -1.79 -22.17
CA THR A 591 38.82 -1.95 -21.96
C THR A 591 38.09 -1.39 -23.16
N TYR A 592 37.08 -2.11 -23.64
CA TYR A 592 36.17 -1.68 -24.69
C TYR A 592 34.75 -1.81 -24.20
N THR A 593 33.90 -0.83 -24.50
CA THR A 593 32.45 -0.93 -24.31
C THR A 593 31.86 -1.48 -25.59
N LEU A 594 31.24 -2.65 -25.53
CA LEU A 594 30.54 -3.23 -26.67
C LEU A 594 29.04 -3.15 -26.46
N VAL A 595 28.31 -2.91 -27.55
CA VAL A 595 26.85 -3.04 -27.60
C VAL A 595 26.50 -4.01 -28.72
N GLY A 596 25.73 -5.05 -28.40
CA GLY A 596 25.08 -5.93 -29.37
C GLY A 596 23.59 -5.68 -29.40
N LYS A 597 22.98 -5.70 -30.58
CA LYS A 597 21.53 -5.64 -30.80
C LYS A 597 21.06 -6.88 -31.54
N PHE A 598 19.95 -7.44 -31.09
CA PHE A 598 19.18 -8.44 -31.78
C PHE A 598 17.73 -7.95 -31.89
N ASP A 599 17.28 -7.66 -33.12
CA ASP A 599 15.90 -7.31 -33.42
C ASP A 599 15.23 -8.52 -34.10
N PHE A 600 14.32 -9.17 -33.36
CA PHE A 600 13.61 -10.36 -33.78
C PHE A 600 12.53 -10.05 -34.81
N LEU A 601 12.00 -8.83 -34.84
CA LEU A 601 10.96 -8.44 -35.80
C LEU A 601 11.56 -8.16 -37.19
N SER A 602 12.72 -7.51 -37.23
CA SER A 602 13.39 -7.16 -38.49
C SER A 602 14.48 -8.15 -38.92
N ASP A 603 14.72 -9.20 -38.13
CA ASP A 603 15.84 -10.14 -38.26
C ASP A 603 17.23 -9.44 -38.23
N GLU A 604 17.33 -8.25 -37.65
CA GLU A 604 18.57 -7.46 -37.63
C GLU A 604 19.49 -7.83 -36.47
N LEU A 605 20.78 -8.02 -36.79
CA LEU A 605 21.89 -8.07 -35.85
C LEU A 605 22.76 -6.84 -36.04
N ALA A 606 23.02 -6.09 -34.98
CA ALA A 606 23.95 -4.96 -35.02
C ALA A 606 24.96 -4.99 -33.88
N MET A 607 26.13 -4.39 -34.10
CA MET A 607 27.18 -4.27 -33.08
C MET A 607 27.94 -2.96 -33.18
N TRP A 608 28.21 -2.36 -32.03
CA TRP A 608 29.01 -1.15 -31.84
C TRP A 608 30.22 -1.44 -30.95
N ILE A 609 31.29 -0.66 -31.15
CA ILE A 609 32.50 -0.68 -30.34
C ILE A 609 32.73 0.76 -29.89
N ASP A 610 32.82 0.95 -28.57
CA ASP A 610 32.94 2.23 -27.88
C ASP A 610 31.94 3.29 -28.38
N PRO A 611 30.61 3.00 -28.41
CA PRO A 611 29.62 4.01 -28.76
C PRO A 611 29.55 5.12 -27.71
N ASP A 612 29.08 6.30 -28.13
CA ASP A 612 28.70 7.37 -27.20
C ASP A 612 27.22 7.19 -26.85
N LEU A 613 26.97 6.61 -25.68
CA LEU A 613 25.62 6.25 -25.24
C LEU A 613 24.75 7.45 -24.87
N SER A 614 25.35 8.64 -24.72
CA SER A 614 24.60 9.90 -24.53
C SER A 614 23.94 10.42 -25.82
N LEU A 615 24.23 9.78 -26.95
CA LEU A 615 23.62 10.05 -28.25
C LEU A 615 22.67 8.92 -28.63
N ASP A 616 21.66 9.23 -29.44
CA ASP A 616 20.72 8.24 -29.97
C ASP A 616 21.41 7.12 -30.81
N GLU A 617 20.73 5.98 -31.00
CA GLU A 617 21.23 4.84 -31.78
C GLU A 617 21.69 5.29 -33.18
N ALA A 618 20.92 6.19 -33.80
CA ALA A 618 21.15 6.65 -35.17
C ALA A 618 22.41 7.50 -35.34
N SER A 619 22.82 8.21 -34.29
CA SER A 619 24.04 9.01 -34.25
C SER A 619 25.28 8.15 -34.06
N ASN A 620 25.13 6.94 -33.53
CA ASN A 620 26.18 5.96 -33.35
C ASN A 620 26.35 5.06 -34.58
N ALA A 621 27.50 5.16 -35.26
CA ALA A 621 27.78 4.32 -36.41
C ALA A 621 28.06 2.86 -36.00
N ALA A 622 27.11 1.96 -36.28
CA ALA A 622 27.30 0.53 -36.08
C ALA A 622 28.45 0.00 -36.95
N TYR A 623 29.34 -0.82 -36.36
CA TYR A 623 30.40 -1.48 -37.11
C TYR A 623 29.87 -2.65 -37.93
N ILE A 624 28.83 -3.31 -37.43
CA ILE A 624 28.15 -4.42 -38.10
C ILE A 624 26.65 -4.13 -38.09
N ARG A 625 26.02 -4.29 -39.25
CA ARG A 625 24.58 -4.54 -39.41
C ARG A 625 24.43 -5.70 -40.40
N THR A 626 23.82 -6.79 -39.96
CA THR A 626 23.61 -8.00 -40.77
C THR A 626 22.26 -8.60 -40.42
N THR A 627 21.79 -9.56 -41.21
CA THR A 627 20.50 -10.20 -40.99
C THR A 627 20.67 -11.65 -40.59
N ARG A 628 19.87 -12.12 -39.64
CA ARG A 628 19.77 -13.52 -39.25
C ARG A 628 18.30 -13.88 -39.11
N THR A 629 17.79 -14.73 -40.01
CA THR A 629 16.44 -15.28 -39.91
C THR A 629 16.34 -16.10 -38.62
N ALA A 630 15.51 -15.70 -37.67
CA ALA A 630 15.47 -16.33 -36.36
C ALA A 630 14.05 -16.63 -35.89
N ASP A 631 13.68 -17.92 -35.93
CA ASP A 631 12.49 -18.47 -35.25
C ASP A 631 12.79 -18.80 -33.76
N ASN A 632 13.64 -18.02 -33.08
CA ASN A 632 14.18 -18.40 -31.76
C ASN A 632 13.91 -17.31 -30.72
N TRP A 633 14.00 -17.69 -29.45
CA TRP A 633 13.80 -16.81 -28.30
C TRP A 633 15.15 -16.36 -27.73
N ALA A 634 15.18 -15.20 -27.08
CA ALA A 634 16.26 -14.79 -26.18
C ALA A 634 15.75 -14.81 -24.73
N SER A 635 16.28 -15.71 -23.90
CA SER A 635 15.88 -15.88 -22.50
C SER A 635 16.96 -15.48 -21.50
N GLY A 636 18.12 -15.01 -21.98
CA GLY A 636 19.24 -14.68 -21.12
C GLY A 636 20.51 -14.31 -21.88
N ILE A 637 21.56 -14.03 -21.11
CA ILE A 637 22.90 -13.74 -21.59
C ILE A 637 23.94 -14.70 -21.01
N ARG A 638 25.08 -14.83 -21.68
CA ARG A 638 26.22 -15.61 -21.21
C ARG A 638 27.55 -14.96 -21.57
N PRO A 639 28.17 -14.19 -20.65
CA PRO A 639 29.57 -13.80 -20.79
C PRO A 639 30.50 -15.01 -20.68
N GLY A 640 31.50 -15.08 -21.56
CA GLY A 640 32.45 -16.18 -21.60
C GLY A 640 33.72 -15.85 -22.35
N SER A 641 34.80 -16.58 -22.04
CA SER A 641 36.06 -16.45 -22.76
C SER A 641 36.83 -17.76 -22.85
N GLY A 642 37.79 -17.78 -23.78
CA GLY A 642 38.70 -18.91 -23.98
C GLY A 642 40.16 -18.49 -24.05
N GLY A 643 41.04 -19.49 -24.08
CA GLY A 643 42.48 -19.32 -24.12
C GLY A 643 43.13 -19.50 -22.75
N THR A 644 44.30 -18.88 -22.56
CA THR A 644 45.11 -19.00 -21.33
C THR A 644 45.17 -17.71 -20.52
N GLY A 645 44.63 -16.62 -21.05
CA GLY A 645 44.48 -15.33 -20.37
C GLY A 645 43.02 -15.08 -20.03
N ALA A 646 42.78 -14.39 -18.92
CA ALA A 646 41.43 -14.08 -18.46
C ALA A 646 40.84 -12.87 -19.22
N THR A 647 39.51 -12.85 -19.30
CA THR A 647 38.73 -11.68 -19.72
C THR A 647 37.93 -11.19 -18.51
N ALA A 648 38.06 -9.90 -18.22
CA ALA A 648 37.30 -9.21 -17.19
C ALA A 648 36.09 -8.51 -17.83
N TRP A 649 34.95 -8.59 -17.15
CA TRP A 649 33.67 -8.02 -17.54
C TRP A 649 33.19 -7.06 -16.46
N ASP A 650 32.58 -5.98 -16.90
CA ASP A 650 32.03 -4.92 -16.06
C ASP A 650 30.84 -4.27 -16.78
N ASN A 651 29.99 -3.52 -16.07
CA ASN A 651 28.85 -2.79 -16.66
C ASN A 651 28.03 -3.63 -17.64
N ILE A 652 27.68 -4.88 -17.27
CA ILE A 652 26.79 -5.70 -18.09
C ILE A 652 25.38 -5.16 -17.92
N ILE A 653 24.74 -4.80 -19.03
CA ILE A 653 23.39 -4.22 -19.06
C ILE A 653 22.63 -4.82 -20.25
N ALA A 654 21.37 -5.17 -20.04
CA ALA A 654 20.45 -5.60 -21.08
C ALA A 654 19.18 -4.74 -21.07
N GLY A 655 18.59 -4.54 -22.24
CA GLY A 655 17.37 -3.76 -22.42
C GLY A 655 16.73 -3.95 -23.79
N HIS A 656 15.56 -3.35 -24.01
CA HIS A 656 14.81 -3.38 -25.26
C HIS A 656 15.02 -2.14 -26.12
N THR A 657 15.60 -1.06 -25.58
CA THR A 657 15.91 0.19 -26.28
C THR A 657 17.38 0.55 -26.19
N TRP A 658 17.82 1.51 -26.99
CA TRP A 658 19.21 2.00 -26.92
C TRP A 658 19.42 2.82 -25.65
N GLU A 659 18.42 3.61 -25.29
CA GLU A 659 18.41 4.52 -24.16
C GLU A 659 18.56 3.77 -22.83
N SER A 660 18.01 2.56 -22.71
CA SER A 660 18.16 1.75 -21.49
C SER A 660 19.60 1.24 -21.26
N LEU A 661 20.51 1.42 -22.22
CA LEU A 661 21.93 1.10 -22.08
C LEU A 661 22.76 2.23 -21.45
N GLU A 662 22.24 3.46 -21.39
CA GLU A 662 22.99 4.61 -20.83
C GLU A 662 23.21 4.48 -19.32
N LYS A 663 22.35 3.71 -18.63
CA LYS A 663 22.41 3.42 -17.20
C LYS A 663 23.85 3.12 -16.76
N VAL A 664 24.51 4.04 -16.07
CA VAL A 664 25.79 3.78 -15.45
C VAL A 664 25.48 3.29 -14.05
N VAL A 665 25.81 2.04 -13.78
CA VAL A 665 25.98 1.56 -12.40
C VAL A 665 27.18 2.32 -11.84
N VAL A 666 26.96 3.54 -11.38
CA VAL A 666 27.88 4.14 -10.43
C VAL A 666 27.49 3.49 -9.11
N ALA A 667 28.19 2.41 -8.76
CA ALA A 667 28.49 2.22 -7.36
C ALA A 667 29.00 3.58 -6.89
N VAL A 668 28.24 4.29 -6.06
CA VAL A 668 28.78 5.39 -5.28
C VAL A 668 30.02 4.76 -4.68
N PRO A 669 31.25 5.13 -5.14
CA PRO A 669 32.42 4.48 -4.62
C PRO A 669 32.37 4.89 -3.18
N ASP A 670 32.10 3.91 -2.31
CA ASP A 670 32.33 3.89 -0.87
C ASP A 670 33.19 5.10 -0.58
N LEU A 671 32.55 6.23 -0.21
CA LEU A 671 33.20 7.54 -0.23
C LEU A 671 34.35 7.32 0.70
N ALA A 672 35.53 7.11 0.10
CA ALA A 672 36.67 6.64 0.84
C ALA A 672 36.82 7.73 1.86
N LEU A 673 36.54 7.36 3.11
CA LEU A 673 36.78 8.17 4.28
C LEU A 673 38.26 8.49 4.13
N ALA A 674 38.56 9.64 3.52
CA ALA A 674 39.90 10.10 3.32
C ALA A 674 40.30 10.36 4.75
N ALA A 675 40.99 9.38 5.33
CA ALA A 675 41.53 9.46 6.66
C ALA A 675 42.22 10.83 6.71
N LEU A 676 41.63 11.75 7.47
CA LEU A 676 42.21 13.03 7.77
C LEU A 676 43.47 12.70 8.55
N GLY A 677 44.57 12.56 7.82
CA GLY A 677 45.88 12.31 8.37
C GLY A 677 46.29 13.55 9.14
N PHE A 678 46.27 13.46 10.46
CA PHE A 678 47.01 14.37 11.33
C PHE A 678 48.51 14.20 11.03
N ASP A 679 49.09 15.07 10.22
CA ASP A 679 50.56 15.12 10.10
C ASP A 679 51.14 15.98 11.23
N GLY A 680 51.14 15.41 12.43
CA GLY A 680 51.96 15.86 13.55
C GLY A 680 51.57 17.17 14.26
N PRO A 681 52.29 17.49 15.37
CA PRO A 681 51.93 18.57 16.25
C PRO A 681 52.44 19.90 15.69
N GLY A 682 51.56 20.59 14.98
CA GLY A 682 51.73 21.97 14.57
C GLY A 682 51.57 22.17 13.06
N ASN A 683 50.49 22.87 12.71
CA ASN A 683 50.24 23.64 11.49
C ASN A 683 49.32 23.05 10.40
N LEU A 684 48.44 23.97 9.95
CA LEU A 684 47.78 24.14 8.64
C LEU A 684 46.57 23.27 8.32
N PHE A 685 45.38 23.89 8.38
CA PHE A 685 44.24 23.49 7.55
C PHE A 685 44.51 23.93 6.10
N ASN A 686 44.66 22.98 5.19
CA ASN A 686 44.50 23.22 3.75
C ASN A 686 43.15 22.64 3.34
N VAL A 687 42.16 23.50 3.14
CA VAL A 687 40.95 23.12 2.41
C VAL A 687 41.32 23.10 0.93
N LEU A 688 41.45 21.92 0.35
CA LEU A 688 41.45 21.77 -1.11
C LEU A 688 40.01 21.97 -1.59
N ALA A 689 39.64 23.23 -1.83
CA ALA A 689 38.33 23.57 -2.37
C ALA A 689 38.28 23.24 -3.87
N SER A 690 37.90 22.01 -4.22
CA SER A 690 37.29 21.74 -5.52
C SER A 690 35.79 22.00 -5.39
N GLY A 691 35.31 23.13 -5.92
CA GLY A 691 33.86 23.40 -6.03
C GLY A 691 33.39 24.82 -5.69
N LEU A 692 34.20 25.68 -5.06
CA LEU A 692 33.75 27.04 -4.72
C LEU A 692 33.90 28.02 -5.90
N VAL A 693 32.89 28.86 -6.11
CA VAL A 693 32.83 29.85 -7.22
C VAL A 693 33.43 31.18 -6.76
N PRO A 694 34.38 31.78 -7.51
CA PRO A 694 34.98 33.06 -7.12
C PRO A 694 33.97 34.22 -7.17
N GLY A 695 33.74 34.88 -6.04
CA GLY A 695 32.93 36.10 -5.93
C GLY A 695 31.61 35.95 -5.16
N GLU A 696 31.29 34.73 -4.72
CA GLU A 696 30.15 34.42 -3.85
C GLU A 696 30.54 34.54 -2.37
N ASP A 697 29.59 34.99 -1.54
CA ASP A 697 29.75 35.09 -0.09
C ASP A 697 29.27 33.79 0.58
N TYR A 698 30.21 33.03 1.13
CA TYR A 698 29.90 31.76 1.82
C TYR A 698 29.84 31.98 3.33
N HIS A 699 28.75 31.51 3.95
CA HIS A 699 28.58 31.53 5.39
C HIS A 699 28.83 30.12 5.96
N PHE A 700 29.73 30.03 6.94
CA PHE A 700 30.07 28.79 7.61
C PHE A 700 29.53 28.83 9.05
N GLN A 701 28.84 27.78 9.48
CA GLN A 701 28.44 27.59 10.88
C GLN A 701 29.22 26.43 11.51
N THR A 702 29.59 26.60 12.78
CA THR A 702 30.27 25.59 13.59
C THR A 702 29.37 25.14 14.73
N TYR A 703 29.32 23.84 14.97
CA TYR A 703 28.57 23.22 16.07
C TYR A 703 29.53 22.58 17.09
N ASP A 704 29.13 22.57 18.36
CA ASP A 704 29.83 21.88 19.46
C ASP A 704 29.17 20.52 19.71
N LEU A 705 29.96 19.44 19.73
CA LEU A 705 29.48 18.06 19.91
C LEU A 705 29.62 17.58 21.37
N GLY A 706 29.44 18.50 22.33
CA GLY A 706 29.55 18.23 23.76
C GLY A 706 28.22 18.15 24.49
N GLY A 707 27.50 17.02 24.37
CA GLY A 707 26.52 16.53 25.35
C GLY A 707 25.30 17.41 25.66
N ALA A 708 24.15 16.97 25.15
CA ALA A 708 22.79 17.50 25.32
C ALA A 708 22.45 18.76 24.50
N GLY A 709 22.04 18.52 23.24
CA GLY A 709 21.35 19.48 22.39
C GLY A 709 22.25 20.19 21.36
N TRP A 710 21.76 20.28 20.12
CA TRP A 710 22.35 21.10 19.07
C TRP A 710 22.19 22.58 19.44
N ALA A 711 23.28 23.28 19.76
CA ALA A 711 23.27 24.73 19.95
C ALA A 711 24.26 25.39 19.00
N ALA A 712 23.76 26.27 18.12
CA ALA A 712 24.61 27.08 17.25
C ALA A 712 25.49 28.02 18.09
N ILE A 713 26.79 28.08 17.81
CA ILE A 713 27.69 29.04 18.46
C ILE A 713 27.45 30.42 17.83
N PRO A 714 26.95 31.44 18.56
CA PRO A 714 26.67 32.73 17.97
C PRO A 714 27.96 33.51 17.65
N GLY A 715 28.15 33.91 16.39
CA GLY A 715 29.01 35.06 16.05
C GLY A 715 30.27 34.80 15.21
N THR A 716 30.49 33.63 14.61
CA THR A 716 31.61 33.42 13.68
C THR A 716 31.15 33.48 12.23
N THR A 717 31.18 34.67 11.64
CA THR A 717 30.99 34.85 10.19
C THR A 717 32.36 35.12 9.56
N PHE A 718 32.77 34.31 8.58
CA PHE A 718 33.97 34.56 7.79
C PHE A 718 33.57 34.84 6.35
N THR A 719 34.08 35.93 5.78
CA THR A 719 33.91 36.25 4.37
C THR A 719 35.20 35.87 3.64
N ALA A 720 35.13 34.93 2.71
CA ALA A 720 36.28 34.55 1.91
C ALA A 720 36.55 35.61 0.82
N SER A 721 37.18 36.73 1.18
CA SER A 721 37.61 37.69 0.15
C SER A 721 38.86 37.15 -0.55
N GLY A 722 38.66 36.62 -1.77
CA GLY A 722 39.66 36.39 -2.81
C GLY A 722 41.03 35.90 -2.32
N ALA A 723 41.26 34.60 -2.36
CA ALA A 723 42.53 34.00 -1.97
C ALA A 723 43.71 34.52 -2.84
N THR A 724 44.39 35.55 -2.34
CA THR A 724 45.85 35.68 -2.46
C THR A 724 46.37 36.15 -1.11
N GLU A 725 47.16 35.28 -0.48
CA GLU A 725 47.82 35.39 0.84
C GLU A 725 47.01 34.92 2.06
N GLY A 726 47.47 33.81 2.65
CA GLY A 726 46.98 33.25 3.90
C GLY A 726 47.27 34.17 5.09
N ARG A 727 46.34 34.18 6.05
CA ARG A 727 46.48 34.89 7.31
C ARG A 727 46.45 33.89 8.46
N ASP A 728 47.49 33.91 9.28
CA ASP A 728 47.66 33.01 10.44
C ASP A 728 46.70 33.36 11.59
N ILE A 729 46.11 32.33 12.22
CA ILE A 729 45.38 32.45 13.50
C ILE A 729 46.33 32.03 14.64
N PRO A 730 46.49 32.85 15.70
CA PRO A 730 47.32 32.50 16.86
C PRO A 730 46.80 31.28 17.65
N ALA A 731 47.72 30.47 18.16
CA ALA A 731 47.46 29.16 18.76
C ALA A 731 46.80 29.19 20.16
N ASP A 732 46.41 30.34 20.68
CA ASP A 732 45.95 30.53 22.06
C ASP A 732 44.41 30.58 22.24
N GLU A 733 43.62 30.39 21.19
CA GLU A 733 42.14 30.44 21.26
C GLU A 733 41.38 29.13 21.00
N VAL A 734 42.03 27.98 20.79
CA VAL A 734 41.31 26.71 20.50
C VAL A 734 41.85 25.55 21.34
N ALA A 735 41.08 25.16 22.36
CA ALA A 735 41.38 23.99 23.18
C ALA A 735 40.13 23.16 23.48
N VAL A 736 39.49 22.59 22.45
CA VAL A 736 38.62 21.39 22.51
C VAL A 736 38.61 20.72 21.11
N PRO A 737 38.67 19.38 20.96
CA PRO A 737 38.75 18.75 19.64
C PRO A 737 37.37 18.47 19.03
N VAL A 738 37.34 18.54 17.69
CA VAL A 738 36.25 18.25 16.74
C VAL A 738 35.34 19.45 16.45
N GLN A 739 35.54 20.06 15.27
CA GLN A 739 34.63 21.02 14.64
C GLN A 739 34.21 20.45 13.29
N LEU A 740 32.89 20.38 13.04
CA LEU A 740 32.31 20.14 11.72
C LEU A 740 31.93 21.50 11.09
N ILE A 741 32.15 21.66 9.78
CA ILE A 741 31.83 22.88 9.04
C ILE A 741 30.83 22.52 7.92
N ARG A 742 29.62 23.10 7.94
CA ARG A 742 28.62 23.02 6.86
C ARG A 742 28.66 24.30 6.01
N VAL A 743 28.51 24.16 4.69
CA VAL A 743 28.29 25.28 3.75
C VAL A 743 26.78 25.39 3.52
N ILE A 744 26.20 26.56 3.74
CA ILE A 744 24.78 26.82 3.47
C ILE A 744 24.71 27.75 2.26
N GLU A 745 24.26 27.25 1.11
CA GLU A 745 23.72 28.10 0.03
C GLU A 745 22.27 28.47 0.39
N GLY A 746 21.89 29.73 0.25
CA GLY A 746 20.61 30.22 0.74
C GLY A 746 19.82 30.99 -0.29
N ALA A 747 18.49 30.90 -0.15
CA ALA A 747 17.59 32.05 -0.18
C ALA A 747 16.29 31.70 0.55
N ILE A 748 16.11 32.15 1.80
CA ILE A 748 14.78 32.26 2.41
C ILE A 748 14.76 33.57 3.22
N PRO A 749 13.68 34.38 3.18
CA PRO A 749 13.44 35.35 4.25
C PRO A 749 13.11 34.67 5.57
#